data_AF-A0AA36GED6-F1
#
_entry.id   AF-A0AA36GED6-F1
#
_cell.length_a   1.000
_cell.length_b   1.000
_cell.length_c   1.000
_cell.angle_alpha   90.00
_cell.angle_beta   90.00
_cell.angle_gamma   90.00
#
_symmetry.space_group_name_H-M   'P 1'
#
loop_
_entity.id
_entity.type
_entity.pdbx_description
1 polymer ?
#
loop_
_entity_poly.entity_id
_entity_poly.type
_entity_poly.pdbx_seq_one_letter_code
_entity_poly.pdbx_strand_id
1 'polypeptide(L)'
;MILPREIPDSSDIVFRRKIRAATAKKERQWPDGVVPYIISSNFSGEHKNLFLKSMRHWENHTCISFVPRTRAHKNYIVFTVDKCGCCSYVGRRGEGPQSISIGKNCDKFGIVVHELGHVVGFWHEHTRPDRDLYVDIFYKSIETGQDYNFEKSKPGEVDSLGEPYDFASIMHYARDTFSRGIFHDTILPRPSFRHEIGQRIELSEGDIRQTKKLYNCPVCGQTFLSETAELTPTHEGYCAWRIIAPEGNTIFLNVSGQDLQLPLGPCNEEIDNSIVVHDGNDKNSKMIEKLCGDDITFKTVVSSGNRLFLEFRTSLLPNFPFAVFHTVCGGPIYEDSGVLQSPRYPDPYTPGSDCLWRIHVEAGHQVALKINFFQVEQHKDCIYDRLVIWEGAKEGAGEPLANLCGQLTDKSIISRSSNVVTIRFTSDNSVQKGGFELEWQKELDECHSGTHPCEHICENTVGGFRCKCEIGFSLREDGRTCESTCGGFLHASNGSIQSPNFPQHYPPAKHCVWEIEAPDGYHIFINFTRFNVEGMKTECAYDFVRIGARSKLCGEYAEPLLFTSETNLVRLEFVSDGSVERSGFSMNFFADLDECQHQNAGCEHVCENRIGTYKCSCNPGFVLADDGHNCKEGGCFFELNDPSGEITSPNHPNEYPKGENCTWHVLTTPGHRISLDFETFELEEHSLCTYDKLEVFDGASSSSSLLGLFCGGSVPPTTVSSSNQLFVSFVADASVSRRGFHATYQSECGGQLPAERSSGYIYSHASYSDNNYPSNSDCHWKITAKNGKGVKLKFHAFHIESDAACQYDYVEVYDGPVAKEQKLFGRFCGDTMPEEIVSTGSEMLLMLHTDDSVEEKFLFRVSNPPKRGPDGYHLVHALYGPDFFEFLREIRDFLDEHRKEMVILDMNHLFQIQPRDHDELEEQIVRLFGEDRFCRELPHDQVTLANLWAAGKQLICITALKDYPQDGRFWRGKPTICAPYPETNNLGELVEFLEVMQTKCRPTTLFQFYVTQGILTATGRDIVRNPFSSLEKHLATRATAAIRNWLTSYPHPELINIVIVDFVDAEYCREVVELNTKKLKCLK
;
A
#
# COMPACT_ATOMS: atom_id res chain seq x y z
N MET A 1 62.39 59.76 3.67
CA MET A 1 62.24 60.97 4.52
C MET A 1 60.80 61.04 4.97
N ILE A 2 60.61 61.07 6.28
CA ILE A 2 59.37 60.77 7.01
C ILE A 2 59.17 61.87 8.06
N LEU A 3 57.89 62.28 8.22
CA LEU A 3 57.23 63.09 9.27
C LEU A 3 57.39 64.64 9.26
N PRO A 4 56.47 65.41 9.89
CA PRO A 4 55.02 65.19 10.19
C PRO A 4 54.14 66.47 10.01
N ARG A 5 52.80 66.37 10.17
CA ARG A 5 51.89 67.39 10.76
C ARG A 5 50.47 66.79 10.84
N GLU A 6 49.99 66.44 12.03
CA GLU A 6 49.30 67.26 13.06
C GLU A 6 47.77 67.27 12.90
N ILE A 7 47.14 66.89 14.01
CA ILE A 7 45.71 66.77 14.30
C ILE A 7 45.09 68.17 14.41
N PRO A 8 43.80 68.38 14.07
CA PRO A 8 43.00 69.41 14.71
C PRO A 8 42.12 68.79 15.82
N ASP A 9 42.33 69.30 17.03
CA ASP A 9 41.47 69.10 18.21
C ASP A 9 40.28 70.08 18.17
N SER A 10 39.22 69.62 18.82
CA SER A 10 37.94 70.19 19.22
C SER A 10 37.72 71.71 19.13
N SER A 11 36.63 72.10 18.44
CA SER A 11 35.47 72.83 18.99
C SER A 11 34.60 73.37 17.85
N ASP A 12 33.29 73.43 18.07
CA ASP A 12 32.26 74.04 17.21
C ASP A 12 31.69 73.23 16.03
N ILE A 13 31.04 72.09 16.32
CA ILE A 13 29.64 71.83 15.89
C ILE A 13 28.94 70.95 16.94
N VAL A 14 28.28 71.57 17.92
CA VAL A 14 27.28 70.90 18.74
C VAL A 14 25.95 70.89 17.96
N PHE A 15 25.27 69.73 18.01
CA PHE A 15 23.94 69.37 17.46
C PHE A 15 23.86 68.91 16.00
N ARG A 16 23.88 67.57 15.83
CA ARG A 16 22.99 66.70 15.00
C ARG A 16 23.78 65.44 14.59
N ARG A 17 23.36 64.18 14.78
CA ARG A 17 22.04 63.56 14.92
C ARG A 17 22.24 62.18 15.55
N LYS A 18 21.25 61.74 16.35
CA LYS A 18 21.05 60.33 16.74
C LYS A 18 21.32 59.40 15.55
N ILE A 19 22.16 58.41 15.77
CA ILE A 19 22.62 57.36 14.83
C ILE A 19 21.69 56.14 15.05
N ARG A 20 21.26 55.43 13.99
CA ARG A 20 19.91 54.80 13.94
C ARG A 20 19.80 53.45 13.18
N ALA A 21 19.36 52.34 13.83
CA ALA A 21 19.10 51.02 13.17
C ALA A 21 17.98 50.11 13.77
N ALA A 22 17.67 50.19 15.08
CA ALA A 22 16.52 49.53 15.73
C ALA A 22 15.31 50.46 15.86
N THR A 23 14.10 50.00 16.21
CA THR A 23 12.93 50.89 16.37
C THR A 23 13.13 51.98 17.43
N ALA A 24 12.94 53.24 17.05
CA ALA A 24 12.98 54.38 17.98
C ALA A 24 11.69 54.56 18.79
N LYS A 25 10.62 53.87 18.38
CA LYS A 25 9.28 53.96 18.96
C LYS A 25 9.14 52.94 20.10
N LYS A 26 8.98 53.41 21.34
CA LYS A 26 8.83 52.55 22.53
C LYS A 26 7.59 51.68 22.47
N GLU A 27 6.52 52.17 21.85
CA GLU A 27 5.26 51.44 21.67
C GLU A 27 5.42 50.15 20.85
N ARG A 28 6.44 50.11 19.97
CA ARG A 28 6.81 48.96 19.14
C ARG A 28 7.69 47.94 19.86
N GLN A 29 8.16 48.23 21.07
CA GLN A 29 8.88 47.24 21.87
C GLN A 29 7.88 46.27 22.50
N TRP A 30 8.26 45.00 22.59
CA TRP A 30 7.50 44.01 23.32
C TRP A 30 7.66 44.22 24.84
N PRO A 31 6.57 44.29 25.62
CA PRO A 31 6.65 44.44 27.08
C PRO A 31 7.52 43.33 27.71
N ASP A 32 8.46 43.72 28.57
CA ASP A 32 9.42 42.83 29.24
C ASP A 32 10.24 41.92 28.29
N GLY A 33 10.26 42.21 26.99
CA GLY A 33 10.93 41.37 25.99
C GLY A 33 10.22 40.04 25.70
N VAL A 34 8.95 39.90 26.10
CA VAL A 34 8.16 38.67 25.89
C VAL A 34 7.34 38.79 24.61
N VAL A 35 7.55 37.83 23.70
CA VAL A 35 6.88 37.75 22.39
C VAL A 35 5.99 36.51 22.35
N PRO A 36 4.66 36.67 22.54
CA PRO A 36 3.74 35.55 22.42
C PRO A 36 3.56 35.15 20.95
N TYR A 37 3.48 33.85 20.66
CA TYR A 37 3.33 33.35 19.29
C TYR A 37 2.23 32.29 19.12
N ILE A 38 1.74 32.19 17.88
CA ILE A 38 0.97 31.07 17.34
C ILE A 38 1.62 30.65 16.02
N ILE A 39 1.68 29.35 15.76
CA ILE A 39 2.04 28.81 14.45
C ILE A 39 0.77 28.31 13.78
N SER A 40 0.48 28.82 12.57
CA SER A 40 -0.69 28.38 11.79
C SER A 40 -0.63 26.87 11.52
N SER A 41 -1.80 26.23 11.47
CA SER A 41 -1.95 24.79 11.17
C SER A 41 -1.46 24.40 9.77
N ASN A 42 -1.28 25.38 8.86
CA ASN A 42 -0.79 25.15 7.51
C ASN A 42 0.69 24.77 7.43
N PHE A 43 1.43 24.87 8.54
CA PHE A 43 2.84 24.52 8.60
C PHE A 43 3.03 23.10 9.15
N SER A 44 3.87 22.31 8.46
CA SER A 44 4.26 20.96 8.91
C SER A 44 5.07 21.00 10.20
N GLY A 45 5.23 19.83 10.84
CA GLY A 45 6.09 19.65 12.01
C GLY A 45 7.53 20.13 11.81
N GLU A 46 8.08 19.94 10.61
CA GLU A 46 9.44 20.36 10.29
C GLU A 46 9.56 21.89 10.28
N HIS A 47 8.57 22.59 9.73
CA HIS A 47 8.50 24.05 9.80
C HIS A 47 8.36 24.53 11.24
N LYS A 48 7.52 23.87 12.06
CA LYS A 48 7.41 24.20 13.50
C LYS A 48 8.75 24.04 14.21
N ASN A 49 9.45 22.92 14.00
CA ASN A 49 10.79 22.67 14.55
C ASN A 49 11.78 23.77 14.14
N LEU A 50 11.77 24.18 12.87
CA LEU A 50 12.59 25.27 12.37
C LEU A 50 12.28 26.61 13.06
N PHE A 51 11.00 26.96 13.19
CA PHE A 51 10.59 28.21 13.83
C PHE A 51 10.97 28.24 15.31
N LEU A 52 10.79 27.11 16.01
CA LEU A 52 11.24 26.95 17.38
C LEU A 52 12.76 27.10 17.48
N LYS A 53 13.56 26.47 16.60
CA LYS A 53 15.02 26.65 16.55
C LYS A 53 15.42 28.10 16.35
N SER A 54 14.79 28.80 15.40
CA SER A 54 15.08 30.21 15.14
C SER A 54 14.71 31.12 16.32
N MET A 55 13.59 30.85 17.01
CA MET A 55 13.24 31.56 18.24
C MET A 55 14.23 31.26 19.38
N ARG A 56 14.63 29.99 19.55
CA ARG A 56 15.65 29.58 20.53
C ARG A 56 16.98 30.27 20.31
N HIS A 57 17.38 30.45 19.05
CA HIS A 57 18.61 31.18 18.70
C HIS A 57 18.60 32.62 19.24
N TRP A 58 17.47 33.31 19.16
CA TRP A 58 17.30 34.64 19.77
C TRP A 58 17.30 34.58 21.31
N GLU A 59 16.63 33.60 21.93
CA GLU A 59 16.58 33.44 23.40
C GLU A 59 17.94 33.08 24.03
N ASN A 60 18.77 32.34 23.30
CA ASN A 60 20.10 31.92 23.78
C ASN A 60 21.08 33.09 23.84
N HIS A 61 20.99 34.02 22.88
CA HIS A 61 21.93 35.14 22.78
C HIS A 61 21.43 36.44 23.42
N THR A 62 20.11 36.58 23.65
CA THR A 62 19.49 37.82 24.12
C THR A 62 18.55 37.57 25.30
N CYS A 63 18.00 38.64 25.89
CA CYS A 63 16.95 38.51 26.90
C CYS A 63 15.52 38.52 26.31
N ILE A 64 15.34 38.35 25.00
CA ILE A 64 14.00 38.10 24.45
C ILE A 64 13.52 36.72 24.88
N SER A 65 12.21 36.56 25.07
CA SER A 65 11.60 35.24 25.24
C SER A 65 10.38 35.06 24.35
N PHE A 66 10.31 33.90 23.69
CA PHE A 66 9.18 33.50 22.87
C PHE A 66 8.32 32.51 23.64
N VAL A 67 7.05 32.84 23.81
CA VAL A 67 6.12 32.06 24.63
C VAL A 67 4.88 31.67 23.84
N PRO A 68 4.34 30.46 24.03
CA PRO A 68 3.04 30.12 23.47
C PRO A 68 1.97 31.12 23.93
N ARG A 69 1.06 31.49 23.03
CA ARG A 69 0.01 32.45 23.35
C ARG A 69 -1.01 31.87 24.35
N THR A 70 -1.32 32.62 25.40
CA THR A 70 -2.45 32.37 26.31
C THR A 70 -3.55 33.40 26.13
N ARG A 71 -4.72 33.21 26.75
CA ARG A 71 -5.83 34.20 26.69
C ARG A 71 -5.46 35.57 27.29
N ALA A 72 -4.44 35.64 28.15
CA ALA A 72 -3.96 36.89 28.71
C ALA A 72 -3.16 37.74 27.69
N HIS A 73 -2.58 37.11 26.67
CA HIS A 73 -1.79 37.78 25.65
C HIS A 73 -2.68 38.43 24.60
N LYS A 74 -2.86 39.76 24.72
CA LYS A 74 -3.61 40.56 23.75
C LYS A 74 -2.88 40.71 22.41
N ASN A 75 -1.56 40.92 22.43
CA ASN A 75 -0.72 41.10 21.24
C ASN A 75 0.19 39.90 21.08
N TYR A 76 0.32 39.38 19.85
CA TYR A 76 1.08 38.16 19.57
C TYR A 76 1.40 38.06 18.07
N ILE A 77 2.44 37.31 17.73
CA ILE A 77 2.79 37.00 16.34
C ILE A 77 2.08 35.73 15.87
N VAL A 78 1.78 35.67 14.58
CA VAL A 78 1.20 34.50 13.91
C VAL A 78 2.08 34.12 12.72
N PHE A 79 2.74 32.98 12.79
CA PHE A 79 3.39 32.41 11.61
C PHE A 79 2.33 31.99 10.60
N THR A 80 2.36 32.58 9.41
CA THR A 80 1.40 32.35 8.32
C THR A 80 2.10 32.41 6.95
N VAL A 81 1.35 32.18 5.87
CA VAL A 81 1.81 32.37 4.49
C VAL A 81 0.97 33.50 3.86
N ASP A 82 1.59 34.65 3.62
CA ASP A 82 0.97 35.82 2.98
C ASP A 82 1.54 36.07 1.58
N LYS A 83 0.81 36.85 0.77
CA LYS A 83 1.20 37.20 -0.62
C LYS A 83 2.51 37.99 -0.73
N CYS A 84 3.00 38.57 0.37
CA CYS A 84 4.28 39.29 0.40
C CYS A 84 5.50 38.35 0.30
N GLY A 85 5.29 37.02 0.34
CA GLY A 85 6.38 36.05 0.41
C GLY A 85 6.94 36.00 1.83
N CYS A 86 8.07 36.65 2.04
CA CYS A 86 8.86 36.56 3.27
C CYS A 86 8.94 37.95 3.86
N CYS A 87 8.06 38.20 4.82
CA CYS A 87 7.89 39.53 5.35
C CYS A 87 7.35 39.50 6.78
N SER A 88 7.71 40.51 7.55
CA SER A 88 7.33 40.66 8.93
C SER A 88 7.19 42.13 9.29
N TYR A 89 6.33 42.43 10.26
CA TYR A 89 6.19 43.79 10.78
C TYR A 89 7.34 44.14 11.73
N VAL A 90 7.80 45.39 11.67
CA VAL A 90 8.84 45.88 12.56
C VAL A 90 8.28 46.19 13.95
N GLY A 91 8.61 45.35 14.93
CA GLY A 91 8.19 45.45 16.32
C GLY A 91 6.73 45.08 16.55
N ARG A 92 6.27 45.31 17.78
CA ARG A 92 4.89 45.12 18.22
C ARG A 92 3.94 46.17 17.64
N ARG A 93 2.83 45.76 17.03
CA ARG A 93 1.82 46.68 16.49
C ARG A 93 0.82 47.22 17.52
N GLY A 94 0.49 46.42 18.54
CA GLY A 94 -0.45 46.82 19.59
C GLY A 94 -1.95 46.63 19.26
N GLU A 95 -2.27 46.11 18.06
CA GLU A 95 -3.64 45.93 17.55
C GLU A 95 -4.11 44.46 17.57
N GLY A 96 -3.45 43.59 18.36
CA GLY A 96 -3.78 42.17 18.44
C GLY A 96 -2.80 41.28 17.65
N PRO A 97 -3.30 40.30 16.85
CA PRO A 97 -2.44 39.44 16.04
C PRO A 97 -1.68 40.23 14.98
N GLN A 98 -0.39 39.93 14.80
CA GLN A 98 0.39 40.40 13.65
C GLN A 98 1.02 39.22 12.91
N SER A 99 0.96 39.23 11.58
CA SER A 99 1.54 38.15 10.78
C SER A 99 3.06 38.27 10.67
N ILE A 100 3.70 37.10 10.71
CA ILE A 100 5.05 36.86 10.20
C ILE A 100 4.89 35.84 9.08
N SER A 101 5.15 36.28 7.84
CA SER A 101 4.92 35.49 6.65
C SER A 101 6.18 34.72 6.27
N ILE A 102 6.11 33.40 6.24
CA ILE A 102 7.17 32.52 5.73
C ILE A 102 6.64 31.83 4.47
N GLY A 103 6.84 32.48 3.33
CA GLY A 103 6.44 31.97 2.02
C GLY A 103 7.36 30.88 1.46
N LYS A 104 7.07 30.46 0.22
CA LYS A 104 7.84 29.44 -0.50
C LYS A 104 9.32 29.87 -0.63
N ASN A 105 10.25 28.97 -0.26
CA ASN A 105 11.72 29.15 -0.24
C ASN A 105 12.28 30.00 0.92
N CYS A 106 11.47 30.34 1.93
CA CYS A 106 11.92 31.11 3.11
C CYS A 106 11.95 30.32 4.41
N ASP A 107 11.67 29.03 4.32
CA ASP A 107 11.82 27.97 5.30
C ASP A 107 13.30 27.60 5.55
N LYS A 108 14.19 28.59 5.58
CA LYS A 108 15.60 28.41 5.95
C LYS A 108 15.87 29.10 7.28
N PHE A 109 16.70 28.46 8.12
CA PHE A 109 16.99 28.93 9.48
C PHE A 109 17.33 30.42 9.55
N GLY A 110 18.32 30.89 8.79
CA GLY A 110 18.73 32.29 8.83
C GLY A 110 17.71 33.28 8.22
N ILE A 111 16.81 32.83 7.34
CA ILE A 111 15.71 33.67 6.85
C ILE A 111 14.67 33.85 7.95
N VAL A 112 14.29 32.78 8.66
CA VAL A 112 13.36 32.89 9.79
C VAL A 112 13.95 33.75 10.92
N VAL A 113 15.24 33.61 11.22
CA VAL A 113 15.94 34.47 12.19
C VAL A 113 15.91 35.95 11.76
N HIS A 114 16.07 36.24 10.46
CA HIS A 114 15.90 37.60 9.90
C HIS A 114 14.49 38.15 10.11
N GLU A 115 13.45 37.38 9.76
CA GLU A 115 12.06 37.81 9.92
C GLU A 115 11.68 38.03 11.40
N LEU A 116 12.26 37.22 12.30
CA LEU A 116 12.17 37.44 13.75
C LEU A 116 12.91 38.71 14.19
N GLY A 117 13.99 39.11 13.51
CA GLY A 117 14.65 40.40 13.74
C GLY A 117 13.72 41.59 13.50
N HIS A 118 12.87 41.53 12.48
CA HIS A 118 11.80 42.50 12.31
C HIS A 118 10.82 42.48 13.50
N VAL A 119 10.38 41.29 13.95
CA VAL A 119 9.50 41.16 15.13
C VAL A 119 10.10 41.79 16.38
N VAL A 120 11.41 41.58 16.61
CA VAL A 120 12.16 42.16 17.73
C VAL A 120 12.22 43.69 17.62
N GLY A 121 12.16 44.23 16.41
CA GLY A 121 12.05 45.67 16.14
C GLY A 121 13.17 46.23 15.28
N PHE A 122 13.88 45.40 14.53
CA PHE A 122 14.96 45.84 13.64
C PHE A 122 14.47 46.18 12.25
N TRP A 123 15.06 47.23 11.70
CA TRP A 123 14.97 47.57 10.28
C TRP A 123 16.16 46.97 9.55
N HIS A 124 16.13 46.97 8.22
CA HIS A 124 17.29 46.50 7.45
C HIS A 124 18.49 47.42 7.66
N GLU A 125 19.65 46.84 7.90
CA GLU A 125 20.88 47.57 8.26
C GLU A 125 21.32 48.53 7.15
N HIS A 126 21.07 48.21 5.87
CA HIS A 126 21.38 49.09 4.75
C HIS A 126 20.43 50.30 4.62
N THR A 127 19.33 50.35 5.38
CA THR A 127 18.38 51.49 5.36
C THR A 127 18.71 52.54 6.41
N ARG A 128 19.75 52.32 7.22
CA ARG A 128 20.18 53.26 8.26
C ARG A 128 20.46 54.65 7.69
N PRO A 129 20.09 55.76 8.33
CA PRO A 129 20.31 57.11 7.79
C PRO A 129 21.78 57.46 7.50
N ASP A 130 22.73 56.82 8.17
CA ASP A 130 24.18 56.98 8.02
C ASP A 130 24.81 56.00 7.01
N ARG A 131 24.04 55.13 6.33
CA ARG A 131 24.60 54.06 5.49
C ARG A 131 25.57 54.51 4.38
N ASP A 132 25.42 55.74 3.86
CA ASP A 132 26.31 56.27 2.78
C ASP A 132 27.77 56.43 3.25
N LEU A 133 28.05 56.34 4.57
CA LEU A 133 29.40 56.31 5.10
C LEU A 133 30.07 54.94 4.91
N TYR A 134 29.29 53.88 4.76
CA TYR A 134 29.71 52.47 4.87
C TYR A 134 29.50 51.67 3.59
N VAL A 135 28.38 51.90 2.88
CA VAL A 135 28.00 51.18 1.66
C VAL A 135 27.56 52.14 0.55
N ASP A 136 27.81 51.76 -0.70
CA ASP A 136 27.35 52.44 -1.91
C ASP A 136 26.15 51.66 -2.51
N ILE A 137 25.10 52.38 -2.91
CA ILE A 137 23.89 51.81 -3.53
C ILE A 137 23.87 52.12 -5.04
N PHE A 138 23.78 51.10 -5.87
CA PHE A 138 23.77 51.22 -7.33
C PHE A 138 22.35 51.19 -7.89
N TYR A 139 21.63 52.33 -7.80
CA TYR A 139 20.22 52.42 -8.22
C TYR A 139 19.93 51.98 -9.66
N LYS A 140 20.88 52.10 -10.59
CA LYS A 140 20.71 51.66 -11.98
C LYS A 140 20.66 50.14 -12.12
N SER A 141 21.26 49.43 -11.18
CA SER A 141 21.31 47.97 -11.11
C SER A 141 20.05 47.37 -10.48
N ILE A 142 19.19 48.17 -9.82
CA ILE A 142 18.01 47.70 -9.10
C ILE A 142 16.83 47.45 -10.05
N GLU A 143 16.10 46.36 -9.86
CA GLU A 143 14.91 46.01 -10.63
C GLU A 143 13.86 47.15 -10.62
N THR A 144 13.20 47.35 -11.76
CA THR A 144 12.24 48.45 -11.91
C THR A 144 11.11 48.32 -10.89
N GLY A 145 10.93 49.34 -10.04
CA GLY A 145 9.88 49.37 -9.00
C GLY A 145 10.30 48.79 -7.65
N GLN A 146 11.56 48.38 -7.48
CA GLN A 146 12.11 47.86 -6.21
C GLN A 146 13.03 48.85 -5.48
N ASP A 147 13.19 50.05 -6.01
CA ASP A 147 14.07 51.12 -5.48
C ASP A 147 13.65 51.61 -4.09
N TYR A 148 12.36 51.53 -3.76
CA TYR A 148 11.85 51.90 -2.44
C TYR A 148 12.46 51.09 -1.29
N ASN A 149 12.91 49.84 -1.53
CA ASN A 149 13.53 48.98 -0.50
C ASN A 149 14.93 49.46 -0.07
N PHE A 150 15.52 50.41 -0.81
CA PHE A 150 16.86 50.97 -0.56
C PHE A 150 16.79 52.40 -0.03
N GLU A 151 15.59 52.93 0.18
CA GLU A 151 15.39 54.25 0.77
C GLU A 151 15.87 54.29 2.23
N LYS A 152 16.44 55.43 2.63
CA LYS A 152 16.80 55.68 4.03
C LYS A 152 15.56 55.73 4.90
N SER A 153 15.62 55.07 6.04
CA SER A 153 14.63 55.22 7.11
C SER A 153 14.50 56.67 7.58
N LYS A 154 13.27 57.10 7.91
CA LYS A 154 12.99 58.50 8.27
C LYS A 154 13.61 58.90 9.62
N PRO A 155 13.97 60.19 9.83
CA PRO A 155 14.51 60.72 11.08
C PRO A 155 13.54 60.71 12.29
N GLY A 156 12.94 59.58 12.64
CA GLY A 156 12.15 59.38 13.86
C GLY A 156 11.76 57.91 14.11
N GLU A 157 12.05 57.01 13.17
CA GLU A 157 11.56 55.63 13.20
C GLU A 157 12.63 54.61 13.63
N VAL A 158 13.91 55.00 13.52
CA VAL A 158 15.09 54.17 13.81
C VAL A 158 16.01 54.82 14.87
N ASP A 159 16.72 54.01 15.66
CA ASP A 159 17.68 54.31 16.75
C ASP A 159 18.74 53.18 16.84
N SER A 160 20.05 53.46 16.72
CA SER A 160 21.10 52.43 16.67
C SER A 160 21.59 52.10 18.06
N LEU A 161 21.10 52.82 19.08
CA LEU A 161 21.47 52.65 20.47
C LEU A 161 23.00 52.79 20.68
N GLY A 162 23.63 53.59 19.82
CA GLY A 162 25.08 53.83 19.82
C GLY A 162 25.94 52.69 19.27
N GLU A 163 25.36 51.68 18.61
CA GLU A 163 26.12 50.61 17.94
C GLU A 163 26.69 51.07 16.58
N PRO A 164 27.89 50.57 16.19
CA PRO A 164 28.49 50.84 14.87
C PRO A 164 27.67 50.21 13.73
N TYR A 165 28.06 50.47 12.48
CA TYR A 165 27.48 49.79 11.31
C TYR A 165 27.91 48.33 11.28
N ASP A 166 26.96 47.42 11.14
CA ASP A 166 27.22 45.99 11.20
C ASP A 166 27.07 45.31 9.83
N PHE A 167 28.19 45.14 9.14
CA PHE A 167 28.23 44.46 7.84
C PHE A 167 27.78 42.99 7.91
N ALA A 168 27.92 42.35 9.07
CA ALA A 168 27.55 40.96 9.30
C ALA A 168 26.12 40.80 9.84
N SER A 169 25.39 41.91 10.07
CA SER A 169 24.02 41.85 10.57
C SER A 169 23.16 40.95 9.71
N ILE A 170 22.37 40.08 10.37
CA ILE A 170 21.40 39.26 9.67
C ILE A 170 20.36 40.11 8.95
N MET A 171 20.16 41.36 9.39
CA MET A 171 19.24 42.34 8.81
C MET A 171 19.80 43.08 7.60
N HIS A 172 21.02 42.77 7.13
CA HIS A 172 21.61 43.38 5.94
C HIS A 172 21.20 42.65 4.65
N TYR A 173 20.95 43.38 3.57
CA TYR A 173 20.74 42.78 2.24
C TYR A 173 22.05 42.23 1.64
N ALA A 174 21.94 41.20 0.80
CA ALA A 174 23.07 40.72 0.01
C ALA A 174 23.38 41.69 -1.13
N ARG A 175 24.57 41.55 -1.70
CA ARG A 175 25.09 42.47 -2.74
C ARG A 175 24.23 42.56 -4.00
N ASP A 176 23.47 41.52 -4.31
CA ASP A 176 22.70 41.32 -5.53
C ASP A 176 21.17 41.31 -5.28
N THR A 177 20.73 41.60 -4.05
CA THR A 177 19.30 41.62 -3.72
C THR A 177 18.56 42.64 -4.59
N PHE A 178 17.44 42.24 -5.21
CA PHE A 178 16.68 43.02 -6.21
C PHE A 178 17.49 43.52 -7.42
N SER A 179 18.51 42.77 -7.84
CA SER A 179 19.30 43.11 -9.03
C SER A 179 18.56 42.83 -10.34
N ARG A 180 18.77 43.69 -11.34
CA ARG A 180 18.30 43.52 -12.73
C ARG A 180 19.01 42.41 -13.50
N GLY A 181 20.10 41.87 -12.99
CA GLY A 181 20.86 40.81 -13.66
C GLY A 181 21.88 40.14 -12.75
N ILE A 182 22.23 38.89 -13.10
CA ILE A 182 23.02 37.96 -12.28
C ILE A 182 24.44 38.49 -11.93
N PHE A 183 24.95 39.47 -12.68
CA PHE A 183 26.30 40.04 -12.50
C PHE A 183 26.31 41.51 -12.05
N HIS A 184 25.18 42.04 -11.59
CA HIS A 184 25.08 43.43 -11.14
C HIS A 184 24.88 43.51 -9.63
N ASP A 185 25.82 44.13 -8.94
CA ASP A 185 25.64 44.47 -7.52
C ASP A 185 24.71 45.68 -7.38
N THR A 186 23.77 45.59 -6.44
CA THR A 186 22.91 46.67 -5.97
C THR A 186 23.49 47.37 -4.75
N ILE A 187 24.29 46.67 -3.93
CA ILE A 187 24.97 47.20 -2.74
C ILE A 187 26.42 46.72 -2.69
N LEU A 188 27.38 47.62 -2.47
CA LEU A 188 28.76 47.24 -2.12
C LEU A 188 29.28 48.03 -0.91
N PRO A 189 30.04 47.39 0.00
CA PRO A 189 30.83 48.11 0.99
C PRO A 189 31.82 49.06 0.34
N ARG A 190 32.01 50.26 0.91
CA ARG A 190 32.98 51.22 0.39
C ARG A 190 34.40 50.64 0.44
N PRO A 191 35.32 51.01 -0.46
CA PRO A 191 36.64 50.38 -0.59
C PRO A 191 37.49 50.32 0.70
N SER A 192 37.23 51.21 1.65
CA SER A 192 37.87 51.24 2.98
C SER A 192 37.44 50.09 3.90
N PHE A 193 36.37 49.37 3.57
CA PHE A 193 35.78 48.28 4.33
C PHE A 193 35.70 47.03 3.45
N ARG A 194 36.58 46.03 3.69
CA ARG A 194 36.59 44.75 2.95
C ARG A 194 35.81 43.66 3.69
N HIS A 195 34.54 43.90 3.98
CA HIS A 195 33.68 42.94 4.67
C HIS A 195 32.70 42.28 3.70
N GLU A 196 32.34 41.03 3.96
CA GLU A 196 31.20 40.37 3.30
C GLU A 196 29.89 40.87 3.91
N ILE A 197 28.82 40.96 3.11
CA ILE A 197 27.50 41.48 3.53
C ILE A 197 26.38 40.52 3.13
N GLY A 198 25.29 40.54 3.90
CA GLY A 198 24.07 39.79 3.59
C GLY A 198 24.08 38.31 3.96
N GLN A 199 24.84 37.95 4.99
CA GLN A 199 24.83 36.58 5.54
C GLN A 199 23.42 36.18 6.01
N ARG A 200 23.13 34.87 5.94
CA ARG A 200 21.85 34.25 6.37
C ARG A 200 22.11 32.98 7.18
N ILE A 201 23.06 33.05 8.10
CA ILE A 201 23.52 31.94 8.93
C ILE A 201 23.04 32.15 10.37
N GLU A 202 23.45 33.23 11.02
CA GLU A 202 23.22 33.44 12.46
C GLU A 202 23.13 34.93 12.84
N LEU A 203 22.97 35.24 14.13
CA LEU A 203 22.94 36.61 14.62
C LEU A 203 24.37 37.12 14.75
N SER A 204 24.63 38.34 14.28
CA SER A 204 25.93 38.94 14.51
C SER A 204 26.06 39.43 15.97
N GLU A 205 27.30 39.63 16.40
CA GLU A 205 27.58 40.28 17.68
C GLU A 205 26.95 41.68 17.80
N GLY A 206 26.78 42.41 16.69
CA GLY A 206 26.08 43.69 16.67
C GLY A 206 24.57 43.55 16.86
N ASP A 207 23.93 42.57 16.21
CA ASP A 207 22.50 42.26 16.39
C ASP A 207 22.20 41.94 17.87
N ILE A 208 23.07 41.13 18.49
CA ILE A 208 22.95 40.71 19.89
C ILE A 208 23.09 41.91 20.85
N ARG A 209 24.16 42.70 20.72
CA ARG A 209 24.38 43.87 21.60
C ARG A 209 23.28 44.92 21.44
N GLN A 210 22.86 45.19 20.21
CA GLN A 210 21.79 46.16 19.94
C GLN A 210 20.47 45.70 20.56
N THR A 211 20.15 44.41 20.48
CA THR A 211 18.95 43.83 21.13
C THR A 211 19.03 43.95 22.64
N LYS A 212 20.20 43.66 23.24
CA LYS A 212 20.41 43.78 24.68
C LYS A 212 20.17 45.20 25.18
N LYS A 213 20.60 46.21 24.42
CA LYS A 213 20.34 47.63 24.71
C LYS A 213 18.87 48.01 24.49
N LEU A 214 18.23 47.47 23.44
CA LEU A 214 16.84 47.82 23.09
C LEU A 214 15.85 47.41 24.18
N TYR A 215 16.09 46.25 24.80
CA TYR A 215 15.22 45.64 25.80
C TYR A 215 15.74 45.76 27.24
N ASN A 216 16.82 46.51 27.48
CA ASN A 216 17.46 46.67 28.78
C ASN A 216 17.73 45.33 29.47
N CYS A 217 18.41 44.43 28.78
CA CYS A 217 18.72 43.11 29.33
C CYS A 217 19.56 43.19 30.62
N PRO A 218 19.44 42.18 31.51
CA PRO A 218 20.30 42.06 32.70
C PRO A 218 21.79 42.11 32.37
N VAL A 219 22.60 42.55 33.32
CA VAL A 219 24.06 42.70 33.15
C VAL A 219 24.74 41.33 33.01
N CYS A 220 24.15 40.31 33.64
CA CYS A 220 24.64 38.95 33.73
C CYS A 220 23.46 37.96 33.71
N GLY A 221 23.79 36.69 33.46
CA GLY A 221 22.81 35.64 33.32
C GLY A 221 22.47 35.33 31.86
N GLN A 222 21.88 34.17 31.65
CA GLN A 222 21.63 33.61 30.32
C GLN A 222 20.44 32.66 30.34
N THR A 223 20.00 32.26 29.14
CA THR A 223 19.03 31.19 28.97
C THR A 223 19.77 29.86 28.91
N PHE A 224 19.38 28.91 29.75
CA PHE A 224 19.86 27.54 29.72
C PHE A 224 18.82 26.63 29.06
N LEU A 225 19.31 25.88 28.06
CA LEU A 225 18.58 24.83 27.35
C LEU A 225 19.16 23.44 27.62
N SER A 226 20.27 23.37 28.39
CA SER A 226 20.89 22.13 28.79
C SER A 226 20.07 21.42 29.86
N GLU A 227 20.24 20.09 29.97
CA GLU A 227 19.55 19.30 30.98
C GLU A 227 20.09 19.54 32.39
N THR A 228 21.32 20.01 32.51
CA THR A 228 21.94 20.39 33.78
C THR A 228 22.87 21.56 33.55
N ALA A 229 22.96 22.45 34.54
CA ALA A 229 24.02 23.44 34.61
C ALA A 229 24.16 23.98 36.04
N GLU A 230 25.34 24.52 36.29
CA GLU A 230 25.66 25.31 37.48
C GLU A 230 25.50 26.80 37.15
N LEU A 231 24.82 27.53 38.03
CA LEU A 231 24.51 28.95 37.89
C LEU A 231 25.48 29.75 38.75
N THR A 232 26.29 30.56 38.08
CA THR A 232 27.27 31.45 38.71
C THR A 232 27.11 32.87 38.14
N PRO A 233 26.95 33.91 38.98
CA PRO A 233 26.95 35.30 38.54
C PRO A 233 28.34 35.69 38.04
N THR A 234 28.40 36.38 36.91
CA THR A 234 29.66 36.86 36.33
C THR A 234 29.95 38.33 36.62
N HIS A 235 28.93 39.09 37.06
CA HIS A 235 29.02 40.52 37.34
C HIS A 235 28.17 40.87 38.57
N GLU A 236 28.54 41.94 39.27
CA GLU A 236 27.74 42.51 40.36
C GLU A 236 26.49 43.21 39.82
N GLY A 237 25.41 43.24 40.62
CA GLY A 237 24.13 43.84 40.27
C GLY A 237 23.05 42.82 39.92
N TYR A 238 22.18 43.19 38.98
CA TYR A 238 21.03 42.37 38.58
C TYR A 238 21.40 41.37 37.48
N CYS A 239 21.39 40.09 37.84
CA CYS A 239 21.44 38.98 36.90
C CYS A 239 20.06 38.31 36.79
N ALA A 240 19.75 37.76 35.62
CA ALA A 240 18.59 36.88 35.49
C ALA A 240 18.91 35.65 34.63
N TRP A 241 18.42 34.49 35.06
CA TRP A 241 18.53 33.25 34.31
C TRP A 241 17.17 32.72 33.93
N ARG A 242 17.12 32.07 32.77
CA ARG A 242 15.96 31.34 32.29
C ARG A 242 16.36 29.90 32.11
N ILE A 243 15.68 28.99 32.79
CA ILE A 243 15.87 27.56 32.57
C ILE A 243 14.67 27.10 31.76
N ILE A 244 14.92 26.55 30.58
CA ILE A 244 13.86 26.07 29.70
C ILE A 244 14.14 24.62 29.36
N ALA A 245 13.26 23.74 29.85
CA ALA A 245 13.25 22.33 29.53
C ALA A 245 12.24 22.04 28.40
N PRO A 246 12.39 20.89 27.70
CA PRO A 246 11.36 20.36 26.81
C PRO A 246 10.00 20.18 27.51
N GLU A 247 8.91 20.31 26.77
CA GLU A 247 7.57 20.04 27.28
C GLU A 247 7.44 18.59 27.77
N GLY A 248 6.89 18.40 28.97
CA GLY A 248 6.83 17.10 29.65
C GLY A 248 8.03 16.77 30.55
N ASN A 249 8.99 17.69 30.70
CA ASN A 249 10.08 17.58 31.67
C ASN A 249 9.80 18.43 32.92
N THR A 250 10.32 17.96 34.06
CA THR A 250 10.29 18.70 35.34
C THR A 250 11.69 19.23 35.65
N ILE A 251 11.78 20.48 36.14
CA ILE A 251 13.05 21.10 36.54
C ILE A 251 13.20 21.00 38.05
N PHE A 252 14.29 20.38 38.48
CA PHE A 252 14.73 20.35 39.88
C PHE A 252 15.89 21.32 40.04
N LEU A 253 15.68 22.37 40.83
CA LEU A 253 16.65 23.41 41.09
C LEU A 253 17.10 23.34 42.55
N ASN A 254 18.38 23.06 42.79
CA ASN A 254 19.00 23.20 44.09
C ASN A 254 19.64 24.58 44.18
N VAL A 255 19.12 25.44 45.04
CA VAL A 255 19.59 26.82 45.21
C VAL A 255 20.11 27.05 46.63
N SER A 256 21.23 27.76 46.73
CA SER A 256 21.94 28.08 47.96
C SER A 256 21.97 29.59 48.19
N GLY A 257 21.75 30.00 49.43
CA GLY A 257 21.87 31.40 49.87
C GLY A 257 23.16 31.68 50.63
N GLN A 258 24.06 30.69 50.77
CA GLN A 258 25.15 30.68 51.73
C GLN A 258 26.17 31.83 51.53
N ASP A 259 26.42 32.23 50.28
CA ASP A 259 27.38 33.28 49.94
C ASP A 259 26.73 34.68 49.76
N LEU A 260 25.43 34.83 50.08
CA LEU A 260 24.76 36.13 50.04
C LEU A 260 24.98 36.92 51.34
N GLN A 261 25.09 38.24 51.22
CA GLN A 261 25.10 39.11 52.40
C GLN A 261 23.79 39.01 53.18
N LEU A 262 23.87 38.95 54.51
CA LEU A 262 22.73 38.94 55.42
C LEU A 262 21.86 40.21 55.21
N PRO A 263 20.53 40.07 55.06
CA PRO A 263 19.64 41.22 54.87
C PRO A 263 19.57 42.10 56.12
N LEU A 264 19.42 43.41 55.93
CA LEU A 264 19.27 44.38 57.05
C LEU A 264 17.85 44.40 57.64
N GLY A 265 16.87 43.78 56.96
CA GLY A 265 15.46 43.69 57.33
C GLY A 265 14.86 42.32 56.98
N PRO A 266 13.52 42.17 57.00
CA PRO A 266 12.90 40.90 56.63
C PRO A 266 13.20 40.57 55.15
N CYS A 267 13.53 39.31 54.85
CA CYS A 267 13.90 38.87 53.49
C CYS A 267 12.86 39.21 52.42
N ASN A 268 11.57 39.29 52.79
CA ASN A 268 10.52 39.72 51.87
C ASN A 268 10.73 41.14 51.31
N GLU A 269 11.36 42.04 52.07
CA GLU A 269 11.64 43.43 51.71
C GLU A 269 13.05 43.64 51.14
N GLU A 270 13.95 42.66 51.26
CA GLU A 270 15.32 42.72 50.72
C GLU A 270 15.32 42.68 49.19
N ILE A 271 16.08 43.57 48.55
CA ILE A 271 16.11 43.69 47.07
C ILE A 271 17.50 43.39 46.53
N ASP A 272 18.57 43.85 47.20
CA ASP A 272 19.90 43.95 46.60
C ASP A 272 20.77 42.72 46.84
N ASN A 273 20.42 41.87 47.83
CA ASN A 273 21.10 40.61 48.14
C ASN A 273 20.09 39.46 48.25
N SER A 274 19.41 39.16 47.15
CA SER A 274 18.35 38.14 47.14
C SER A 274 18.33 37.30 45.86
N ILE A 275 17.86 36.08 46.00
CA ILE A 275 17.56 35.15 44.91
C ILE A 275 16.05 34.95 44.90
N VAL A 276 15.42 35.19 43.76
CA VAL A 276 13.99 34.98 43.59
C VAL A 276 13.78 33.97 42.49
N VAL A 277 13.04 32.89 42.79
CA VAL A 277 12.71 31.84 41.82
C VAL A 277 11.24 31.94 41.48
N HIS A 278 10.95 32.10 40.19
CA HIS A 278 9.62 32.17 39.63
C HIS A 278 9.31 30.93 38.80
N ASP A 279 8.09 30.42 38.95
CA ASP A 279 7.52 29.33 38.16
C ASP A 279 6.96 29.88 36.85
N GLY A 280 7.78 29.90 35.80
CA GLY A 280 7.37 30.40 34.50
C GLY A 280 8.47 31.12 33.72
N ASN A 281 8.06 32.12 32.94
CA ASN A 281 8.87 32.68 31.84
C ASN A 281 9.58 33.98 32.19
N ASP A 282 9.07 34.68 33.20
CA ASP A 282 9.49 36.04 33.55
C ASP A 282 9.22 36.34 35.04
N LYS A 283 9.68 37.52 35.48
CA LYS A 283 9.51 38.06 36.84
C LYS A 283 8.05 38.21 37.30
N ASN A 284 7.09 38.29 36.38
CA ASN A 284 5.67 38.39 36.71
C ASN A 284 5.04 37.01 36.95
N SER A 285 5.76 35.93 36.65
CA SER A 285 5.33 34.56 36.90
C SER A 285 5.32 34.28 38.42
N LYS A 286 4.57 33.25 38.82
CA LYS A 286 4.33 32.95 40.25
C LYS A 286 5.67 32.76 40.98
N MET A 287 5.94 33.59 41.99
CA MET A 287 7.12 33.42 42.85
C MET A 287 6.95 32.13 43.67
N ILE A 288 7.90 31.20 43.52
CA ILE A 288 7.95 29.96 44.31
C ILE A 288 8.72 30.21 45.59
N GLU A 289 9.88 30.85 45.46
CA GLU A 289 10.86 30.95 46.53
C GLU A 289 11.62 32.27 46.49
N LYS A 290 11.96 32.80 47.66
CA LYS A 290 12.87 33.94 47.82
C LYS A 290 13.88 33.64 48.93
N LEU A 291 15.16 33.74 48.60
CA LEU A 291 16.28 33.48 49.51
C LEU A 291 17.07 34.77 49.72
N CYS A 292 17.42 35.05 50.97
CA CYS A 292 18.29 36.16 51.38
C CYS A 292 19.27 35.64 52.43
N GLY A 293 20.49 36.20 52.49
CA GLY A 293 21.66 35.67 53.21
C GLY A 293 21.38 34.96 54.54
N ASP A 294 21.29 33.63 54.46
CA ASP A 294 21.23 32.67 55.58
C ASP A 294 22.21 31.52 55.24
N ASP A 295 22.61 30.73 56.24
CA ASP A 295 23.45 29.51 56.06
C ASP A 295 22.62 28.34 55.48
N ILE A 296 21.88 28.62 54.39
CA ILE A 296 21.12 27.64 53.63
C ILE A 296 22.10 26.98 52.68
N THR A 297 22.54 25.77 53.04
CA THR A 297 23.44 24.96 52.21
C THR A 297 22.84 24.70 50.84
N PHE A 298 21.66 24.05 50.75
CA PHE A 298 20.87 23.96 49.51
C PHE A 298 19.38 23.74 49.81
N LYS A 299 18.50 24.44 49.09
CA LYS A 299 17.05 24.23 49.06
C LYS A 299 16.63 23.79 47.66
N THR A 300 15.92 22.66 47.58
CA THR A 300 15.40 22.14 46.31
C THR A 300 14.04 22.76 46.00
N VAL A 301 13.94 23.38 44.82
CA VAL A 301 12.72 23.91 44.22
C VAL A 301 12.38 23.04 43.01
N VAL A 302 11.10 22.68 42.87
CA VAL A 302 10.59 21.89 41.74
C VAL A 302 9.64 22.78 40.94
N SER A 303 9.83 22.87 39.63
CA SER A 303 8.92 23.61 38.74
C SER A 303 7.57 22.90 38.60
N SER A 304 6.49 23.65 38.38
CA SER A 304 5.20 23.05 37.98
C SER A 304 5.12 22.74 36.49
N GLY A 305 5.97 23.37 35.68
CA GLY A 305 6.08 23.13 34.24
C GLY A 305 7.52 22.98 33.78
N ASN A 306 7.77 23.33 32.53
CA ASN A 306 9.07 23.17 31.87
C ASN A 306 9.94 24.44 31.92
N ARG A 307 9.58 25.46 32.70
CA ARG A 307 10.30 26.75 32.72
C ARG A 307 10.44 27.32 34.12
N LEU A 308 11.63 27.83 34.43
CA LEU A 308 11.91 28.61 35.62
C LEU A 308 12.59 29.93 35.23
N PHE A 309 12.21 31.01 35.91
CA PHE A 309 12.87 32.29 35.81
C PHE A 309 13.50 32.65 37.17
N LEU A 310 14.80 32.93 37.18
CA LEU A 310 15.54 33.25 38.38
C LEU A 310 16.05 34.68 38.31
N GLU A 311 15.77 35.45 39.35
CA GLU A 311 16.38 36.74 39.59
C GLU A 311 17.43 36.62 40.67
N PHE A 312 18.59 37.22 40.44
CA PHE A 312 19.65 37.30 41.43
C PHE A 312 20.15 38.73 41.47
N ARG A 313 20.16 39.29 42.65
CA ARG A 313 20.75 40.60 42.91
C ARG A 313 21.79 40.39 43.98
N THR A 314 23.01 40.81 43.69
CA THR A 314 24.08 40.84 44.67
C THR A 314 24.93 42.08 44.52
N SER A 315 25.42 42.58 45.65
CA SER A 315 26.47 43.60 45.68
C SER A 315 27.88 43.00 45.70
N LEU A 316 28.01 41.67 45.90
CA LEU A 316 29.30 40.96 45.95
C LEU A 316 29.20 39.62 45.21
N LEU A 317 30.19 39.32 44.37
CA LEU A 317 30.22 38.06 43.63
C LEU A 317 30.52 36.86 44.56
N PRO A 318 29.67 35.81 44.59
CA PRO A 318 29.99 34.55 45.23
C PRO A 318 31.13 33.84 44.49
N ASN A 319 31.94 33.08 45.24
CA ASN A 319 33.07 32.32 44.69
C ASN A 319 32.66 30.96 44.10
N PHE A 320 31.44 30.50 44.39
CA PHE A 320 30.90 29.21 43.97
C PHE A 320 29.54 29.38 43.27
N PRO A 321 29.08 28.37 42.52
CA PRO A 321 27.74 28.38 41.95
C PRO A 321 26.67 28.45 43.05
N PHE A 322 25.76 29.41 42.93
CA PHE A 322 24.67 29.56 43.91
C PHE A 322 23.50 28.63 43.63
N ALA A 323 23.43 28.03 42.43
CA ALA A 323 22.38 27.11 42.07
C ALA A 323 22.88 26.03 41.10
N VAL A 324 22.32 24.84 41.19
CA VAL A 324 22.50 23.75 40.24
C VAL A 324 21.13 23.20 39.90
N PHE A 325 20.81 23.08 38.62
CA PHE A 325 19.56 22.46 38.20
C PHE A 325 19.81 21.19 37.41
N HIS A 326 18.82 20.30 37.44
CA HIS A 326 18.73 19.16 36.54
C HIS A 326 17.29 19.02 36.05
N THR A 327 17.12 18.71 34.77
CA THR A 327 15.82 18.46 34.14
C THR A 327 15.63 16.96 34.02
N VAL A 328 14.50 16.44 34.50
CA VAL A 328 14.16 15.03 34.40
C VAL A 328 13.00 14.88 33.43
N CYS A 329 13.16 14.02 32.43
CA CYS A 329 12.09 13.62 31.54
C CYS A 329 11.28 12.46 32.14
N GLY A 330 9.97 12.47 31.93
CA GLY A 330 9.07 11.43 32.44
C GLY A 330 8.30 11.83 33.70
N GLY A 331 7.41 10.94 34.14
CA GLY A 331 6.51 11.14 35.27
C GLY A 331 5.03 10.96 34.91
N PRO A 332 4.14 10.94 35.93
CA PRO A 332 2.70 10.86 35.73
C PRO A 332 2.12 12.23 35.33
N ILE A 333 1.20 12.23 34.38
CA ILE A 333 0.54 13.42 33.83
C ILE A 333 -0.97 13.22 34.00
N TYR A 334 -1.67 14.21 34.56
CA TYR A 334 -3.10 14.13 34.91
C TYR A 334 -3.96 15.22 34.24
N GLU A 335 -3.39 15.93 33.27
CA GLU A 335 -4.12 16.97 32.54
C GLU A 335 -5.07 16.34 31.50
N ASP A 336 -5.95 17.14 30.89
CA ASP A 336 -6.81 16.68 29.80
C ASP A 336 -6.15 16.82 28.41
N SER A 337 -5.06 17.58 28.28
CA SER A 337 -4.29 17.70 27.04
C SER A 337 -2.91 18.28 27.31
N GLY A 338 -1.98 18.10 26.37
CA GLY A 338 -0.65 18.66 26.48
C GLY A 338 0.27 18.26 25.34
N VAL A 339 1.55 18.60 25.50
CA VAL A 339 2.60 18.28 24.54
C VAL A 339 3.72 17.56 25.26
N LEU A 340 4.31 16.57 24.61
CA LEU A 340 5.49 15.83 25.03
C LEU A 340 6.59 16.00 24.00
N GLN A 341 7.76 16.39 24.47
CA GLN A 341 8.93 16.61 23.64
C GLN A 341 10.08 15.72 24.08
N SER A 342 10.89 15.27 23.11
CA SER A 342 12.13 14.58 23.41
C SER A 342 13.09 15.50 24.18
N PRO A 343 14.05 14.94 24.94
CA PRO A 343 15.10 15.73 25.59
C PRO A 343 15.79 16.68 24.59
N ARG A 344 16.10 17.91 25.04
CA ARG A 344 16.67 19.03 24.25
C ARG A 344 15.90 19.51 23.00
N TYR A 345 14.69 19.02 22.74
CA TYR A 345 13.90 19.49 21.60
C TYR A 345 13.78 21.04 21.59
N PRO A 346 13.95 21.71 20.42
CA PRO A 346 14.00 21.19 19.05
C PRO A 346 15.37 20.68 18.56
N ASP A 347 16.41 20.77 19.40
CA ASP A 347 17.76 20.28 19.09
C ASP A 347 17.86 18.75 19.24
N PRO A 348 18.93 18.12 18.72
CA PRO A 348 19.06 16.68 18.82
C PRO A 348 19.02 16.15 20.25
N TYR A 349 18.28 15.06 20.46
CA TYR A 349 18.13 14.44 21.79
C TYR A 349 19.46 13.96 22.37
N THR A 350 19.49 13.70 23.67
CA THR A 350 20.70 13.25 24.37
C THR A 350 20.97 11.75 24.13
N PRO A 351 22.23 11.34 23.96
CA PRO A 351 22.60 9.91 23.94
C PRO A 351 22.31 9.26 25.29
N GLY A 352 21.87 8.00 25.29
CA GLY A 352 21.60 7.24 26.52
C GLY A 352 20.37 7.71 27.30
N SER A 353 19.44 8.41 26.67
CA SER A 353 18.19 8.88 27.29
C SER A 353 17.30 7.70 27.65
N ASP A 354 16.65 7.75 28.80
CA ASP A 354 15.58 6.83 29.20
C ASP A 354 14.46 7.62 29.89
N CYS A 355 13.44 7.98 29.12
CA CYS A 355 12.33 8.81 29.56
C CYS A 355 11.05 7.99 29.62
N LEU A 356 10.30 8.07 30.73
CA LEU A 356 9.06 7.32 30.94
C LEU A 356 7.91 8.23 31.37
N TRP A 357 6.95 8.45 30.50
CA TRP A 357 5.74 9.22 30.77
C TRP A 357 4.53 8.32 30.96
N ARG A 358 3.63 8.68 31.88
CA ARG A 358 2.33 8.02 32.07
C ARG A 358 1.23 9.05 32.02
N ILE A 359 0.43 9.03 30.96
CA ILE A 359 -0.70 9.94 30.80
C ILE A 359 -1.93 9.27 31.40
N HIS A 360 -2.58 9.97 32.33
CA HIS A 360 -3.81 9.57 32.99
C HIS A 360 -4.93 10.54 32.62
N VAL A 361 -5.98 10.03 32.00
CA VAL A 361 -7.22 10.77 31.76
C VAL A 361 -8.35 10.18 32.61
N GLU A 362 -9.46 10.92 32.71
CA GLU A 362 -10.65 10.51 33.46
C GLU A 362 -11.21 9.16 32.97
N ALA A 363 -11.76 8.37 33.88
CA ALA A 363 -12.37 7.09 33.54
C ALA A 363 -13.51 7.26 32.51
N GLY A 364 -13.56 6.37 31.51
CA GLY A 364 -14.51 6.45 30.39
C GLY A 364 -14.00 7.26 29.19
N HIS A 365 -12.78 7.81 29.25
CA HIS A 365 -12.11 8.47 28.13
C HIS A 365 -10.87 7.70 27.69
N GLN A 366 -10.46 7.90 26.44
CA GLN A 366 -9.23 7.39 25.84
C GLN A 366 -8.17 8.49 25.81
N VAL A 367 -6.91 8.10 25.58
CA VAL A 367 -5.80 9.02 25.33
C VAL A 367 -5.50 8.98 23.84
N ALA A 368 -5.66 10.10 23.16
CA ALA A 368 -5.22 10.29 21.79
C ALA A 368 -3.86 10.98 21.76
N LEU A 369 -2.97 10.45 20.93
CA LEU A 369 -1.63 10.95 20.65
C LEU A 369 -1.55 11.30 19.17
N LYS A 370 -1.00 12.47 18.87
CA LYS A 370 -0.73 12.95 17.52
C LYS A 370 0.76 13.27 17.40
N ILE A 371 1.41 12.68 16.41
CA ILE A 371 2.82 12.96 16.12
C ILE A 371 2.89 14.25 15.31
N ASN A 372 3.33 15.34 15.93
CA ASN A 372 3.53 16.62 15.24
C ASN A 372 4.88 16.67 14.54
N PHE A 373 5.93 16.12 15.14
CA PHE A 373 7.26 15.98 14.53
C PHE A 373 7.95 14.73 15.06
N PHE A 374 8.66 13.97 14.21
CA PHE A 374 9.36 12.77 14.62
C PHE A 374 10.55 12.45 13.72
N GLN A 375 11.74 12.54 14.28
CA GLN A 375 13.02 12.16 13.69
C GLN A 375 13.87 11.50 14.77
N VAL A 376 13.80 10.18 14.84
CA VAL A 376 14.60 9.31 15.70
C VAL A 376 15.49 8.44 14.81
N GLU A 377 16.59 7.89 15.31
CA GLU A 377 17.44 6.99 14.54
C GLU A 377 16.62 5.90 13.84
N GLN A 378 16.94 5.62 12.57
CA GLN A 378 16.21 4.64 11.78
C GLN A 378 16.88 3.27 11.86
N HIS A 379 16.11 2.25 12.21
CA HIS A 379 16.54 0.85 12.16
C HIS A 379 15.37 -0.03 11.72
N LYS A 380 15.64 -1.10 10.95
CA LYS A 380 14.62 -2.00 10.40
C LYS A 380 13.65 -2.54 11.46
N ASP A 381 14.19 -2.91 12.63
CA ASP A 381 13.43 -3.47 13.75
C ASP A 381 13.25 -2.49 14.93
N CYS A 382 13.63 -1.21 14.78
CA CYS A 382 13.60 -0.20 15.86
C CYS A 382 14.19 -0.69 17.20
N ILE A 383 15.46 -1.15 17.19
CA ILE A 383 16.13 -1.69 18.39
C ILE A 383 17.16 -0.74 19.03
N TYR A 384 17.58 0.30 18.31
CA TYR A 384 18.44 1.36 18.83
C TYR A 384 17.55 2.44 19.48
N ASP A 385 17.56 3.65 18.94
CA ASP A 385 16.70 4.70 19.43
C ASP A 385 15.25 4.44 19.05
N ARG A 386 14.37 4.41 20.05
CA ARG A 386 12.96 4.07 19.85
C ARG A 386 12.04 4.71 20.87
N LEU A 387 10.82 4.99 20.43
CA LEU A 387 9.70 5.41 21.25
C LEU A 387 8.66 4.29 21.27
N VAL A 388 8.41 3.71 22.45
CA VAL A 388 7.45 2.63 22.62
C VAL A 388 6.27 3.12 23.46
N ILE A 389 5.06 2.80 23.00
CA ILE A 389 3.80 3.26 23.57
C ILE A 389 3.00 2.02 23.96
N TRP A 390 2.63 1.90 25.23
CA TRP A 390 1.81 0.82 25.77
C TRP A 390 0.48 1.34 26.29
N GLU A 391 -0.52 0.49 26.21
CA GLU A 391 -1.79 0.70 26.87
C GLU A 391 -1.71 0.31 28.35
N GLY A 392 -2.27 1.15 29.22
CA GLY A 392 -2.32 0.91 30.66
C GLY A 392 -1.10 1.38 31.44
N ALA A 393 -1.10 1.11 32.74
CA ALA A 393 -0.10 1.62 33.69
C ALA A 393 1.14 0.73 33.87
N LYS A 394 1.12 -0.52 33.36
CA LYS A 394 2.23 -1.48 33.48
C LYS A 394 2.96 -1.62 32.14
N GLU A 395 4.27 -1.43 32.16
CA GLU A 395 5.16 -1.76 31.04
C GLU A 395 5.04 -3.25 30.68
N GLY A 396 4.91 -3.54 29.39
CA GLY A 396 4.84 -4.92 28.89
C GLY A 396 3.59 -5.70 29.29
N ALA A 397 2.51 -5.03 29.74
CA ALA A 397 1.22 -5.67 30.04
C ALA A 397 0.46 -6.21 28.81
N GLY A 398 1.09 -6.23 27.63
CA GLY A 398 0.54 -6.64 26.35
C GLY A 398 1.43 -6.16 25.19
N GLU A 399 0.95 -6.34 23.96
CA GLU A 399 1.62 -5.77 22.78
C GLU A 399 1.59 -4.23 22.84
N PRO A 400 2.68 -3.54 22.46
CA PRO A 400 2.69 -2.09 22.41
C PRO A 400 1.70 -1.56 21.37
N LEU A 401 1.02 -0.45 21.67
CA LEU A 401 0.20 0.29 20.71
C LEU A 401 1.05 0.78 19.53
N ALA A 402 2.31 1.13 19.79
CA ALA A 402 3.29 1.43 18.75
C ALA A 402 4.74 1.25 19.26
N ASN A 403 5.62 0.81 18.35
CA ASN A 403 7.07 0.86 18.50
C ASN A 403 7.62 1.69 17.32
N LEU A 404 8.16 2.88 17.60
CA LEU A 404 8.44 3.91 16.59
C LEU A 404 9.92 4.28 16.56
N CYS A 405 10.49 4.37 15.37
CA CYS A 405 11.82 4.89 15.08
C CYS A 405 11.86 5.46 13.65
N GLY A 406 12.96 6.10 13.25
CA GLY A 406 13.08 6.76 11.93
C GLY A 406 12.35 8.10 11.83
N GLN A 407 11.90 8.45 10.63
CA GLN A 407 11.18 9.69 10.33
C GLN A 407 9.71 9.40 10.04
N LEU A 408 8.81 10.04 10.79
CA LEU A 408 7.36 9.83 10.67
C LEU A 408 6.64 11.17 10.51
N THR A 409 5.60 11.18 9.68
CA THR A 409 4.69 12.32 9.50
C THR A 409 3.24 11.86 9.64
N ASP A 410 2.38 12.71 10.20
CA ASP A 410 0.92 12.56 10.25
C ASP A 410 0.38 11.23 10.80
N LYS A 411 1.00 10.71 11.86
CA LYS A 411 0.54 9.50 12.58
C LYS A 411 -0.20 9.87 13.86
N SER A 412 -1.38 9.30 14.06
CA SER A 412 -2.15 9.38 15.31
C SER A 412 -2.31 8.01 15.95
N ILE A 413 -2.28 7.95 17.29
CA ILE A 413 -2.39 6.73 18.08
C ILE A 413 -3.42 6.99 19.17
N ILE A 414 -4.47 6.17 19.23
CA ILE A 414 -5.54 6.31 20.23
C ILE A 414 -5.52 5.05 21.10
N SER A 415 -5.66 5.20 22.42
CA SER A 415 -5.82 4.04 23.31
C SER A 415 -7.15 3.32 23.03
N ARG A 416 -7.17 1.99 23.18
CA ARG A 416 -8.33 1.19 22.75
C ARG A 416 -9.47 1.23 23.76
N SER A 417 -9.16 1.07 25.04
CA SER A 417 -10.16 1.10 26.13
C SER A 417 -9.61 1.65 27.45
N SER A 418 -8.29 1.79 27.57
CA SER A 418 -7.66 2.33 28.76
C SER A 418 -7.68 3.86 28.78
N ASN A 419 -7.95 4.41 29.96
CA ASN A 419 -7.77 5.82 30.29
C ASN A 419 -6.32 6.16 30.72
N VAL A 420 -5.40 5.21 30.56
CA VAL A 420 -3.98 5.36 30.87
C VAL A 420 -3.13 4.87 29.71
N VAL A 421 -2.13 5.65 29.31
CA VAL A 421 -1.11 5.29 28.31
C VAL A 421 0.29 5.52 28.88
N THR A 422 1.16 4.54 28.69
CA THR A 422 2.57 4.60 29.10
C THR A 422 3.45 4.79 27.86
N ILE A 423 4.31 5.80 27.86
CA ILE A 423 5.21 6.13 26.75
C ILE A 423 6.64 6.07 27.28
N ARG A 424 7.51 5.29 26.63
CA ARG A 424 8.94 5.23 26.97
C ARG A 424 9.79 5.54 25.76
N PHE A 425 10.68 6.51 25.90
CA PHE A 425 11.71 6.81 24.92
C PHE A 425 13.06 6.32 25.43
N THR A 426 13.75 5.53 24.63
CA THR A 426 15.11 5.07 24.92
C THR A 426 16.03 5.42 23.75
N SER A 427 17.18 6.03 24.04
CA SER A 427 18.26 6.22 23.07
C SER A 427 19.55 5.54 23.51
N ASP A 428 20.39 5.18 22.54
CA ASP A 428 21.71 4.63 22.76
C ASP A 428 22.80 5.73 22.69
N ASN A 429 24.07 5.32 22.69
CA ASN A 429 25.22 6.24 22.69
C ASN A 429 25.74 6.58 21.28
N SER A 430 24.97 6.33 20.23
CA SER A 430 25.41 6.42 18.85
C SER A 430 24.91 7.67 18.11
N VAL A 431 23.79 7.60 17.38
CA VAL A 431 23.32 8.59 16.42
C VAL A 431 22.11 9.37 16.94
N GLN A 432 22.26 10.66 17.18
CA GLN A 432 21.13 11.51 17.60
C GLN A 432 20.54 12.26 16.41
N LYS A 433 19.21 12.27 16.33
CA LYS A 433 18.41 12.99 15.32
C LYS A 433 17.60 14.11 15.98
N GLY A 434 16.75 14.81 15.22
CA GLY A 434 16.00 15.98 15.67
C GLY A 434 14.99 15.74 16.80
N GLY A 435 14.73 14.49 17.18
CA GLY A 435 13.84 14.14 18.28
C GLY A 435 12.38 14.11 17.87
N PHE A 436 11.47 14.33 18.81
CA PHE A 436 10.04 14.27 18.55
C PHE A 436 9.24 15.29 19.35
N GLU A 437 8.08 15.64 18.83
CA GLU A 437 7.00 16.35 19.50
C GLU A 437 5.71 15.57 19.30
N LEU A 438 5.11 15.14 20.41
CA LEU A 438 3.82 14.47 20.46
C LEU A 438 2.81 15.40 21.13
N GLU A 439 1.70 15.64 20.48
CA GLU A 439 0.54 16.30 21.09
C GLU A 439 -0.40 15.23 21.60
N TRP A 440 -0.94 15.41 22.80
CA TRP A 440 -1.84 14.45 23.40
C TRP A 440 -3.07 15.15 23.95
N GLN A 441 -4.19 14.44 23.91
CA GLN A 441 -5.44 14.93 24.44
C GLN A 441 -6.33 13.79 24.91
N LYS A 442 -7.18 14.13 25.87
CA LYS A 442 -8.31 13.33 26.31
C LYS A 442 -9.28 13.22 25.15
N GLU A 443 -9.56 11.98 24.78
CA GLU A 443 -10.45 11.64 23.68
C GLU A 443 -11.70 10.96 24.23
N LEU A 444 -12.86 11.32 23.70
CA LEU A 444 -14.08 10.59 23.93
C LEU A 444 -14.35 9.78 22.67
N ASP A 445 -14.56 8.47 22.78
CA ASP A 445 -15.02 7.70 21.63
C ASP A 445 -16.52 7.97 21.42
N GLU A 446 -16.85 8.99 20.63
CA GLU A 446 -18.26 9.31 20.34
C GLU A 446 -18.97 8.20 19.58
N CYS A 447 -18.22 7.38 18.83
CA CYS A 447 -18.73 6.24 18.08
C CYS A 447 -19.13 5.08 19.01
N HIS A 448 -18.36 4.82 20.07
CA HIS A 448 -18.70 3.81 21.06
C HIS A 448 -19.75 4.29 22.08
N SER A 449 -19.73 5.57 22.44
CA SER A 449 -20.70 6.15 23.40
C SER A 449 -22.07 6.46 22.78
N GLY A 450 -22.21 6.38 21.45
CA GLY A 450 -23.47 6.57 20.73
C GLY A 450 -23.96 8.02 20.70
N THR A 451 -23.09 8.99 21.00
CA THR A 451 -23.42 10.42 21.02
C THR A 451 -23.20 11.11 19.67
N HIS A 452 -22.81 10.36 18.63
CA HIS A 452 -22.57 10.89 17.29
C HIS A 452 -23.87 10.99 16.45
N PRO A 453 -23.99 12.01 15.57
CA PRO A 453 -25.07 12.18 14.61
C PRO A 453 -24.76 11.61 13.21
N CYS A 454 -23.70 10.79 13.04
CA CYS A 454 -23.39 10.18 11.74
C CYS A 454 -24.52 9.29 11.23
N GLU A 455 -24.86 9.45 9.95
CA GLU A 455 -25.91 8.65 9.30
C GLU A 455 -25.49 7.21 9.04
N HIS A 456 -24.25 6.98 8.58
CA HIS A 456 -23.74 5.65 8.23
C HIS A 456 -22.62 5.19 9.19
N ILE A 457 -21.36 5.54 8.87
CA ILE A 457 -20.19 5.05 9.60
C ILE A 457 -19.67 6.19 10.46
N CYS A 458 -19.49 5.94 11.74
CA CYS A 458 -18.75 6.84 12.63
C CYS A 458 -17.31 6.34 12.73
N GLU A 459 -16.35 7.17 12.35
CA GLU A 459 -14.95 6.93 12.66
C GLU A 459 -14.50 7.87 13.76
N ASN A 460 -14.05 7.28 14.87
CA ASN A 460 -13.47 8.06 15.96
C ASN A 460 -12.17 8.71 15.47
N THR A 461 -12.01 10.00 15.73
CA THR A 461 -10.83 10.78 15.36
C THR A 461 -10.25 11.45 16.60
N VAL A 462 -9.15 12.17 16.44
CA VAL A 462 -8.56 12.94 17.54
C VAL A 462 -9.30 14.27 17.65
N GLY A 463 -10.16 14.42 18.66
CA GLY A 463 -10.90 15.62 19.05
C GLY A 463 -12.37 15.58 18.67
N GLY A 464 -12.91 14.38 18.46
CA GLY A 464 -14.24 14.15 17.94
C GLY A 464 -14.27 12.96 16.99
N PHE A 465 -15.31 12.88 16.18
CA PHE A 465 -15.50 11.84 15.19
C PHE A 465 -15.66 12.44 13.80
N ARG A 466 -15.35 11.67 12.76
CA ARG A 466 -15.77 11.98 11.40
C ARG A 466 -16.78 10.96 10.94
N CYS A 467 -17.82 11.45 10.28
CA CYS A 467 -18.75 10.57 9.61
C CYS A 467 -18.14 10.14 8.29
N LYS A 468 -18.16 8.84 8.04
CA LYS A 468 -17.94 8.26 6.74
C LYS A 468 -19.25 7.71 6.22
N CYS A 469 -19.32 7.63 4.90
CA CYS A 469 -20.43 7.02 4.23
C CYS A 469 -20.02 5.64 3.74
N GLU A 470 -20.96 4.70 3.77
CA GLU A 470 -20.82 3.43 3.09
C GLU A 470 -20.58 3.63 1.59
N ILE A 471 -20.00 2.61 0.95
CA ILE A 471 -19.58 2.64 -0.46
C ILE A 471 -20.76 3.04 -1.36
N GLY A 472 -20.56 4.07 -2.21
CA GLY A 472 -21.60 4.60 -3.10
C GLY A 472 -22.29 5.88 -2.60
N PHE A 473 -21.84 6.42 -1.46
CA PHE A 473 -22.31 7.67 -0.87
C PHE A 473 -21.14 8.60 -0.53
N SER A 474 -21.32 9.90 -0.66
CA SER A 474 -20.39 10.95 -0.21
C SER A 474 -20.98 11.73 0.94
N LEU A 475 -20.13 12.15 1.88
CA LEU A 475 -20.54 13.00 2.98
C LEU A 475 -21.01 14.37 2.45
N ARG A 476 -22.21 14.80 2.85
CA ARG A 476 -22.75 16.11 2.47
C ARG A 476 -21.94 17.24 3.11
N GLU A 477 -22.17 18.47 2.67
CA GLU A 477 -21.55 19.68 3.26
C GLU A 477 -21.82 19.82 4.77
N ASP A 478 -22.84 19.15 5.32
CA ASP A 478 -23.12 19.15 6.76
C ASP A 478 -22.15 18.26 7.58
N GLY A 479 -21.30 17.49 6.92
CA GLY A 479 -20.30 16.62 7.54
C GLY A 479 -20.87 15.43 8.33
N ARG A 480 -22.17 15.14 8.18
CA ARG A 480 -22.90 14.17 9.03
C ARG A 480 -23.77 13.21 8.24
N THR A 481 -24.45 13.73 7.22
CA THR A 481 -25.36 12.97 6.38
C THR A 481 -24.69 12.57 5.07
N CYS A 482 -25.17 11.50 4.49
CA CYS A 482 -24.63 10.88 3.30
C CYS A 482 -25.56 11.20 2.11
N GLU A 483 -24.99 11.66 1.01
CA GLU A 483 -25.68 11.81 -0.28
C GLU A 483 -25.20 10.72 -1.23
N SER A 484 -26.09 10.22 -2.08
CA SER A 484 -25.72 9.30 -3.16
C SER A 484 -24.91 10.04 -4.23
N THR A 485 -23.65 10.31 -3.93
CA THR A 485 -22.60 10.48 -4.93
C THR A 485 -21.54 9.40 -4.72
N CYS A 486 -20.90 9.06 -5.81
CA CYS A 486 -20.13 7.84 -6.01
C CYS A 486 -18.67 8.23 -6.24
N GLY A 487 -17.71 7.44 -5.76
CA GLY A 487 -16.26 7.74 -5.87
C GLY A 487 -15.53 7.81 -4.51
N GLY A 488 -14.22 8.04 -4.52
CA GLY A 488 -13.35 8.19 -3.34
C GLY A 488 -11.92 7.63 -3.52
N PHE A 489 -11.00 7.96 -2.61
CA PHE A 489 -9.64 7.39 -2.57
C PHE A 489 -9.59 6.17 -1.63
N LEU A 490 -8.96 5.08 -2.06
CA LEU A 490 -8.94 3.78 -1.41
C LEU A 490 -7.51 3.30 -1.21
N HIS A 491 -7.01 3.35 0.03
CA HIS A 491 -5.78 2.68 0.44
C HIS A 491 -6.11 1.29 1.00
N ALA A 492 -6.08 0.26 0.16
CA ALA A 492 -6.37 -1.11 0.59
C ALA A 492 -5.75 -2.13 -0.37
N SER A 493 -5.31 -3.26 0.17
CA SER A 493 -4.81 -4.40 -0.63
C SER A 493 -5.93 -5.33 -1.12
N ASN A 494 -7.19 -5.09 -0.76
CA ASN A 494 -8.36 -5.68 -1.40
C ASN A 494 -9.62 -4.89 -1.07
N GLY A 495 -10.67 -5.10 -1.84
CA GLY A 495 -11.95 -4.44 -1.61
C GLY A 495 -12.98 -4.73 -2.70
N SER A 496 -14.14 -4.10 -2.58
CA SER A 496 -15.19 -4.14 -3.59
C SER A 496 -15.75 -2.75 -3.83
N ILE A 497 -16.12 -2.46 -5.08
CA ILE A 497 -16.71 -1.19 -5.51
C ILE A 497 -17.95 -1.50 -6.32
N GLN A 498 -19.02 -0.78 -6.03
CA GLN A 498 -20.28 -0.89 -6.76
C GLN A 498 -20.68 0.48 -7.31
N SER A 499 -21.38 0.49 -8.44
CA SER A 499 -22.04 1.70 -8.93
C SER A 499 -23.12 2.15 -7.94
N PRO A 500 -23.41 3.46 -7.84
CA PRO A 500 -24.46 3.96 -6.95
C PRO A 500 -25.80 3.25 -7.21
N ASN A 501 -26.51 2.90 -6.13
CA ASN A 501 -27.77 2.15 -6.10
C ASN A 501 -27.71 0.68 -6.58
N PHE A 502 -26.55 0.11 -6.92
CA PHE A 502 -26.47 -1.30 -7.32
C PHE A 502 -27.10 -2.23 -6.25
N PRO A 503 -27.92 -3.24 -6.63
CA PRO A 503 -28.26 -3.70 -7.97
C PRO A 503 -29.45 -2.97 -8.62
N GLN A 504 -30.04 -1.98 -7.95
CA GLN A 504 -31.03 -1.09 -8.54
C GLN A 504 -30.37 -0.14 -9.56
N HIS A 505 -31.20 0.58 -10.31
CA HIS A 505 -30.70 1.42 -11.39
C HIS A 505 -29.87 2.58 -10.83
N TYR A 506 -28.70 2.83 -11.41
CA TYR A 506 -27.85 3.95 -11.00
C TYR A 506 -28.53 5.30 -11.32
N PRO A 507 -28.18 6.42 -10.67
CA PRO A 507 -28.79 7.72 -10.94
C PRO A 507 -28.26 8.34 -12.26
N PRO A 508 -29.06 9.15 -12.96
CA PRO A 508 -28.61 9.88 -14.14
C PRO A 508 -27.71 11.08 -13.76
N ALA A 509 -26.88 11.51 -14.71
CA ALA A 509 -25.96 12.65 -14.64
C ALA A 509 -24.95 12.56 -13.48
N LYS A 510 -24.37 11.37 -13.26
CA LYS A 510 -23.39 11.12 -12.19
C LYS A 510 -21.99 10.99 -12.75
N HIS A 511 -21.03 11.58 -12.04
CA HIS A 511 -19.61 11.42 -12.32
C HIS A 511 -18.94 10.91 -11.05
N CYS A 512 -18.52 9.65 -11.09
CA CYS A 512 -17.88 8.96 -9.99
C CYS A 512 -16.42 8.73 -10.32
N VAL A 513 -15.52 9.01 -9.38
CA VAL A 513 -14.09 8.71 -9.55
C VAL A 513 -13.58 7.99 -8.30
N TRP A 514 -13.08 6.78 -8.47
CA TRP A 514 -12.35 6.03 -7.46
C TRP A 514 -10.86 6.02 -7.78
N GLU A 515 -10.00 6.22 -6.79
CA GLU A 515 -8.55 6.04 -6.91
C GLU A 515 -8.13 4.98 -5.90
N ILE A 516 -7.49 3.91 -6.37
CA ILE A 516 -7.09 2.78 -5.54
C ILE A 516 -5.57 2.75 -5.48
N GLU A 517 -5.02 2.80 -4.28
CA GLU A 517 -3.59 2.75 -3.99
C GLU A 517 -3.27 1.54 -3.11
N ALA A 518 -2.39 0.67 -3.61
CA ALA A 518 -1.78 -0.43 -2.89
C ALA A 518 -0.36 -0.04 -2.41
N PRO A 519 0.23 -0.79 -1.45
CA PRO A 519 1.62 -0.56 -1.05
C PRO A 519 2.59 -0.62 -2.24
N ASP A 520 3.74 0.05 -2.12
CA ASP A 520 4.76 0.07 -3.17
C ASP A 520 5.23 -1.35 -3.54
N GLY A 521 5.38 -1.61 -4.84
CA GLY A 521 5.76 -2.93 -5.38
C GLY A 521 4.60 -3.89 -5.65
N TYR A 522 3.35 -3.49 -5.41
CA TYR A 522 2.16 -4.31 -5.69
C TYR A 522 1.46 -3.90 -6.99
N HIS A 523 0.79 -4.86 -7.64
CA HIS A 523 -0.11 -4.64 -8.76
C HIS A 523 -1.55 -4.95 -8.35
N ILE A 524 -2.52 -4.19 -8.89
CA ILE A 524 -3.93 -4.26 -8.51
C ILE A 524 -4.70 -5.03 -9.59
N PHE A 525 -5.26 -6.16 -9.19
CA PHE A 525 -6.18 -6.95 -9.99
C PHE A 525 -7.61 -6.50 -9.71
N ILE A 526 -8.39 -6.24 -10.77
CA ILE A 526 -9.79 -5.79 -10.73
C ILE A 526 -10.65 -6.82 -11.46
N ASN A 527 -11.76 -7.22 -10.84
CA ASN A 527 -12.71 -8.19 -11.34
C ASN A 527 -14.14 -7.65 -11.27
N PHE A 528 -14.74 -7.24 -12.38
CA PHE A 528 -16.16 -6.89 -12.44
C PHE A 528 -17.01 -8.16 -12.42
N THR A 529 -17.59 -8.44 -11.26
CA THR A 529 -18.50 -9.59 -11.06
C THR A 529 -19.86 -9.42 -11.73
N ARG A 530 -20.31 -8.17 -11.92
CA ARG A 530 -21.54 -7.78 -12.63
C ARG A 530 -21.29 -6.46 -13.35
N PHE A 531 -21.78 -6.32 -14.57
CA PHE A 531 -21.63 -5.09 -15.35
C PHE A 531 -22.78 -4.91 -16.33
N ASN A 532 -23.57 -3.85 -16.14
CA ASN A 532 -24.68 -3.47 -16.99
C ASN A 532 -24.85 -1.94 -16.95
N VAL A 533 -24.18 -1.27 -17.88
CA VAL A 533 -24.16 0.19 -18.01
C VAL A 533 -24.72 0.56 -19.37
N GLU A 534 -25.45 1.67 -19.50
CA GLU A 534 -25.99 2.10 -20.80
C GLU A 534 -24.88 2.30 -21.82
N GLY A 535 -25.11 1.85 -23.06
CA GLY A 535 -24.19 2.08 -24.17
C GLY A 535 -23.95 0.83 -25.00
N MET A 536 -23.58 1.03 -26.27
CA MET A 536 -23.06 -0.04 -27.12
C MET A 536 -21.56 -0.18 -26.90
N LYS A 537 -21.10 -1.42 -26.74
CA LYS A 537 -19.72 -1.81 -26.42
C LYS A 537 -18.64 -1.23 -27.35
N THR A 538 -19.05 -0.70 -28.51
CA THR A 538 -18.19 -0.16 -29.57
C THR A 538 -17.75 1.28 -29.35
N GLU A 539 -18.59 2.14 -28.75
CA GLU A 539 -18.29 3.58 -28.65
C GLU A 539 -18.41 4.17 -27.23
N CYS A 540 -19.19 3.56 -26.34
CA CYS A 540 -19.39 4.02 -24.95
C CYS A 540 -19.57 5.54 -24.82
N ALA A 541 -20.39 6.10 -25.71
CA ALA A 541 -20.63 7.54 -25.85
C ALA A 541 -21.63 8.09 -24.82
N TYR A 542 -22.49 7.23 -24.27
CA TYR A 542 -23.47 7.55 -23.23
C TYR A 542 -22.82 7.29 -21.86
N ASP A 543 -23.31 6.30 -21.12
CA ASP A 543 -22.74 5.92 -19.84
C ASP A 543 -21.50 5.04 -20.02
N PHE A 544 -20.49 5.23 -19.18
CA PHE A 544 -19.28 4.43 -19.27
C PHE A 544 -18.47 4.33 -17.98
N VAL A 545 -17.68 3.27 -17.87
CA VAL A 545 -16.64 3.08 -16.86
C VAL A 545 -15.26 3.11 -17.53
N ARG A 546 -14.34 3.91 -17.02
CA ARG A 546 -12.95 4.02 -17.49
C ARG A 546 -11.99 3.56 -16.40
N ILE A 547 -10.92 2.84 -16.78
CA ILE A 547 -9.91 2.31 -15.85
C ILE A 547 -8.52 2.79 -16.29
N GLY A 548 -7.85 3.57 -15.46
CA GLY A 548 -6.56 4.19 -15.73
C GLY A 548 -6.59 5.07 -16.98
N ALA A 549 -5.56 4.92 -17.83
CA ALA A 549 -5.47 5.55 -19.15
C ALA A 549 -6.07 4.68 -20.29
N ARG A 550 -6.73 3.55 -19.96
CA ARG A 550 -7.28 2.58 -20.92
C ARG A 550 -8.68 2.98 -21.43
N SER A 551 -9.24 2.15 -22.31
CA SER A 551 -10.51 2.31 -23.02
C SER A 551 -11.75 2.32 -22.10
N LYS A 552 -12.83 2.98 -22.56
CA LYS A 552 -14.13 3.06 -21.87
C LYS A 552 -14.93 1.74 -21.99
N LEU A 553 -15.66 1.38 -20.94
CA LEU A 553 -16.51 0.18 -20.83
C LEU A 553 -17.98 0.58 -20.66
N CYS A 554 -18.88 -0.08 -21.37
CA CYS A 554 -20.32 0.15 -21.32
C CYS A 554 -21.07 -1.07 -21.88
N GLY A 555 -22.38 -1.13 -21.72
CA GLY A 555 -23.22 -2.27 -22.11
C GLY A 555 -23.35 -3.35 -21.03
N GLU A 556 -23.91 -4.49 -21.41
CA GLU A 556 -24.14 -5.63 -20.51
C GLU A 556 -23.13 -6.76 -20.76
N TYR A 557 -22.49 -7.23 -19.70
CA TYR A 557 -21.57 -8.37 -19.71
C TYR A 557 -22.10 -9.47 -18.80
N ALA A 558 -22.35 -10.65 -19.38
CA ALA A 558 -22.81 -11.83 -18.66
C ALA A 558 -21.67 -12.56 -17.93
N GLU A 559 -20.43 -12.38 -18.37
CA GLU A 559 -19.22 -12.96 -17.80
C GLU A 559 -18.40 -11.91 -17.04
N PRO A 560 -17.62 -12.30 -16.01
CA PRO A 560 -16.79 -11.36 -15.26
C PRO A 560 -15.66 -10.76 -16.11
N LEU A 561 -15.42 -9.45 -15.96
CA LEU A 561 -14.31 -8.76 -16.64
C LEU A 561 -13.12 -8.63 -15.70
N LEU A 562 -11.93 -9.06 -16.15
CA LEU A 562 -10.70 -9.04 -15.36
C LEU A 562 -9.68 -8.04 -15.94
N PHE A 563 -9.06 -7.26 -15.07
CA PHE A 563 -8.02 -6.29 -15.41
C PHE A 563 -6.89 -6.33 -14.38
N THR A 564 -5.67 -6.06 -14.81
CA THR A 564 -4.50 -5.88 -13.93
C THR A 564 -3.90 -4.51 -14.19
N SER A 565 -3.57 -3.78 -13.12
CA SER A 565 -2.88 -2.49 -13.20
C SER A 565 -1.40 -2.64 -13.50
N GLU A 566 -0.80 -1.59 -14.05
CA GLU A 566 0.63 -1.52 -14.37
C GLU A 566 1.48 -1.02 -13.18
N THR A 567 0.84 -0.38 -12.20
CA THR A 567 1.46 0.17 -11.01
C THR A 567 0.58 -0.14 -9.78
N ASN A 568 1.06 0.22 -8.60
CA ASN A 568 0.31 0.15 -7.35
C ASN A 568 -0.81 1.20 -7.24
N LEU A 569 -1.06 1.99 -8.29
CA LEU A 569 -2.10 3.03 -8.32
C LEU A 569 -2.99 2.87 -9.55
N VAL A 570 -4.31 2.78 -9.36
CA VAL A 570 -5.29 2.71 -10.45
C VAL A 570 -6.47 3.65 -10.21
N ARG A 571 -6.81 4.46 -11.22
CA ARG A 571 -7.95 5.39 -11.20
C ARG A 571 -9.11 4.83 -12.00
N LEU A 572 -10.29 4.69 -11.40
CA LEU A 572 -11.50 4.22 -12.05
C LEU A 572 -12.55 5.31 -12.07
N GLU A 573 -13.22 5.52 -13.20
CA GLU A 573 -14.20 6.59 -13.38
C GLU A 573 -15.48 6.06 -14.00
N PHE A 574 -16.62 6.31 -13.38
CA PHE A 574 -17.94 6.02 -13.93
C PHE A 574 -18.66 7.34 -14.27
N VAL A 575 -19.13 7.48 -15.50
CA VAL A 575 -19.91 8.64 -15.95
C VAL A 575 -21.25 8.13 -16.44
N SER A 576 -22.34 8.68 -15.92
CA SER A 576 -23.68 8.56 -16.48
C SER A 576 -24.17 9.89 -17.02
N ASP A 577 -24.93 9.85 -18.12
CA ASP A 577 -25.59 11.00 -18.71
C ASP A 577 -27.00 11.19 -18.14
N GLY A 578 -27.75 12.18 -18.64
CA GLY A 578 -29.10 12.48 -18.15
C GLY A 578 -30.19 11.49 -18.55
N SER A 579 -29.84 10.32 -19.11
CA SER A 579 -30.74 9.37 -19.76
C SER A 579 -30.64 7.94 -19.17
N VAL A 580 -30.82 6.88 -19.98
CA VAL A 580 -31.35 5.56 -19.58
C VAL A 580 -30.52 4.88 -18.50
N GLU A 581 -31.09 4.69 -17.33
CA GLU A 581 -30.37 4.03 -16.25
C GLU A 581 -30.46 2.49 -16.34
N ARG A 582 -29.37 1.80 -16.02
CA ARG A 582 -29.27 0.34 -15.92
C ARG A 582 -28.88 -0.09 -14.51
N SER A 583 -28.81 -1.40 -14.25
CA SER A 583 -28.49 -1.94 -12.92
C SER A 583 -27.07 -1.62 -12.44
N GLY A 584 -26.18 -1.15 -13.33
CA GLY A 584 -24.82 -0.73 -13.00
C GLY A 584 -23.85 -1.90 -12.88
N PHE A 585 -22.80 -1.74 -12.06
CA PHE A 585 -21.73 -2.71 -11.93
C PHE A 585 -21.34 -2.97 -10.48
N SER A 586 -20.76 -4.15 -10.25
CA SER A 586 -20.14 -4.56 -8.99
C SER A 586 -18.80 -5.23 -9.30
N MET A 587 -17.72 -4.72 -8.73
CA MET A 587 -16.38 -5.23 -8.92
C MET A 587 -15.65 -5.47 -7.60
N ASN A 588 -14.73 -6.41 -7.63
CA ASN A 588 -13.79 -6.67 -6.55
C ASN A 588 -12.38 -6.35 -7.03
N PHE A 589 -11.51 -5.90 -6.13
CA PHE A 589 -10.10 -5.74 -6.43
C PHE A 589 -9.23 -6.35 -5.33
N PHE A 590 -8.03 -6.76 -5.68
CA PHE A 590 -6.99 -7.16 -4.74
C PHE A 590 -5.61 -6.79 -5.27
N ALA A 591 -4.70 -6.48 -4.36
CA ALA A 591 -3.32 -6.17 -4.62
C ALA A 591 -2.48 -7.42 -4.41
N ASP A 592 -1.59 -7.67 -5.35
CA ASP A 592 -0.65 -8.77 -5.38
C ASP A 592 0.77 -8.21 -5.35
N LEU A 593 1.65 -8.78 -4.51
CA LEU A 593 3.04 -8.33 -4.44
C LEU A 593 3.74 -8.88 -5.67
N ASP A 594 4.31 -8.01 -6.51
CA ASP A 594 5.16 -8.49 -7.59
C ASP A 594 6.56 -8.79 -7.02
N GLU A 595 6.74 -10.02 -6.51
CA GLU A 595 8.02 -10.42 -5.91
C GLU A 595 9.18 -10.33 -6.93
N CYS A 596 8.89 -10.37 -8.23
CA CYS A 596 9.89 -10.28 -9.30
C CYS A 596 10.58 -8.92 -9.36
N GLN A 597 9.97 -7.84 -8.84
CA GLN A 597 10.61 -6.51 -8.83
C GLN A 597 11.73 -6.38 -7.79
N HIS A 598 11.77 -7.27 -6.81
CA HIS A 598 12.80 -7.29 -5.79
C HIS A 598 13.78 -8.45 -6.01
N GLN A 599 14.96 -8.13 -6.57
CA GLN A 599 16.03 -9.10 -6.84
C GLN A 599 15.58 -10.33 -7.67
N ASN A 600 14.66 -10.13 -8.62
CA ASN A 600 14.10 -11.20 -9.46
C ASN A 600 13.49 -12.36 -8.66
N ALA A 601 13.01 -12.07 -7.43
CA ALA A 601 12.53 -13.05 -6.46
C ALA A 601 13.51 -14.23 -6.19
N GLY A 602 14.80 -14.02 -6.42
CA GLY A 602 15.83 -15.07 -6.32
C GLY A 602 15.90 -16.04 -7.49
N CYS A 603 15.21 -15.79 -8.61
CA CYS A 603 15.33 -16.55 -9.85
C CYS A 603 16.64 -16.20 -10.57
N GLU A 604 17.35 -17.20 -11.08
CA GLU A 604 18.62 -17.00 -11.81
C GLU A 604 18.42 -16.29 -13.15
N HIS A 605 17.33 -16.61 -13.86
CA HIS A 605 17.03 -16.02 -15.18
C HIS A 605 15.73 -15.20 -15.18
N VAL A 606 14.58 -15.86 -15.21
CA VAL A 606 13.27 -15.19 -15.40
C VAL A 606 12.39 -15.48 -14.18
N CYS A 607 11.70 -14.44 -13.70
CA CYS A 607 10.68 -14.54 -12.67
C CYS A 607 9.31 -14.21 -13.28
N GLU A 608 8.35 -15.12 -13.12
CA GLU A 608 6.96 -14.96 -13.55
C GLU A 608 6.08 -14.72 -12.32
N ASN A 609 5.58 -13.49 -12.17
CA ASN A 609 4.65 -13.16 -11.09
C ASN A 609 3.30 -13.87 -11.30
N ARG A 610 2.74 -14.46 -10.25
CA ARG A 610 1.42 -15.11 -10.24
C ARG A 610 0.62 -14.61 -9.04
N ILE A 611 -0.68 -14.82 -9.07
CA ILE A 611 -1.57 -14.37 -8.00
C ILE A 611 -1.20 -15.09 -6.69
N GLY A 612 -0.65 -14.33 -5.74
CA GLY A 612 -0.21 -14.75 -4.41
C GLY A 612 1.14 -15.48 -4.33
N THR A 613 1.90 -15.56 -5.43
CA THR A 613 3.20 -16.28 -5.52
C THR A 613 3.89 -15.99 -6.84
N TYR A 614 5.18 -16.29 -7.00
CA TYR A 614 5.88 -16.25 -8.30
C TYR A 614 6.38 -17.64 -8.71
N LYS A 615 6.84 -17.78 -9.95
CA LYS A 615 7.54 -18.98 -10.45
C LYS A 615 8.80 -18.56 -11.21
N CYS A 616 9.93 -19.22 -10.97
CA CYS A 616 11.12 -19.03 -11.80
C CYS A 616 11.04 -19.83 -13.10
N SER A 617 11.52 -19.22 -14.18
CA SER A 617 11.73 -19.85 -15.47
C SER A 617 13.13 -19.52 -16.01
N CYS A 618 13.60 -20.31 -16.97
CA CYS A 618 14.97 -20.23 -17.48
C CYS A 618 14.99 -19.72 -18.91
N ASN A 619 16.03 -18.96 -19.24
CA ASN A 619 16.28 -18.53 -20.62
C ASN A 619 16.49 -19.75 -21.55
N PRO A 620 16.18 -19.60 -22.85
CA PRO A 620 16.41 -20.63 -23.87
C PRO A 620 17.78 -21.31 -23.76
N GLY A 621 17.81 -22.65 -23.65
CA GLY A 621 19.04 -23.45 -23.48
C GLY A 621 19.36 -23.89 -22.04
N PHE A 622 18.53 -23.48 -21.06
CA PHE A 622 18.68 -23.87 -19.66
C PHE A 622 17.38 -24.45 -19.09
N VAL A 623 17.49 -25.40 -18.18
CA VAL A 623 16.37 -26.02 -17.46
C VAL A 623 16.39 -25.65 -15.98
N LEU A 624 15.21 -25.40 -15.41
CA LEU A 624 15.09 -25.05 -14.00
C LEU A 624 15.55 -26.22 -13.12
N ALA A 625 16.48 -25.93 -12.22
CA ALA A 625 17.02 -26.87 -11.25
C ALA A 625 15.96 -27.27 -10.21
N ASP A 626 16.19 -28.39 -9.52
CA ASP A 626 15.30 -28.93 -8.49
C ASP A 626 15.09 -27.99 -7.28
N ASP A 627 15.93 -26.96 -7.16
CA ASP A 627 15.77 -25.90 -6.15
C ASP A 627 14.69 -24.87 -6.52
N GLY A 628 14.15 -24.92 -7.74
CA GLY A 628 13.11 -24.03 -8.21
C GLY A 628 13.56 -22.61 -8.50
N HIS A 629 14.87 -22.33 -8.47
CA HIS A 629 15.45 -20.99 -8.61
C HIS A 629 16.58 -20.90 -9.63
N ASN A 630 17.47 -21.90 -9.67
CA ASN A 630 18.65 -21.89 -10.53
C ASN A 630 18.37 -22.56 -11.87
N CYS A 631 19.17 -22.25 -12.88
CA CYS A 631 19.06 -22.71 -14.25
C CYS A 631 20.30 -23.53 -14.63
N LYS A 632 20.11 -24.82 -14.94
CA LYS A 632 21.18 -25.74 -15.36
C LYS A 632 21.23 -25.80 -16.88
N GLU A 633 22.43 -25.87 -17.48
CA GLU A 633 22.57 -26.21 -18.90
C GLU A 633 21.93 -27.59 -19.15
N GLY A 634 20.87 -27.61 -19.95
CA GLY A 634 20.13 -28.84 -20.20
C GLY A 634 19.43 -28.77 -21.54
N GLY A 635 20.00 -29.48 -22.53
CA GLY A 635 19.34 -29.84 -23.79
C GLY A 635 18.94 -28.68 -24.70
N CYS A 636 19.18 -28.85 -26.00
CA CYS A 636 18.71 -27.92 -27.01
C CYS A 636 17.22 -28.20 -27.32
N PHE A 637 16.33 -27.89 -26.38
CA PHE A 637 14.87 -27.97 -26.56
C PHE A 637 14.26 -26.60 -26.25
N PHE A 638 13.42 -26.08 -27.14
CA PHE A 638 12.83 -24.76 -27.05
C PHE A 638 11.31 -24.84 -27.23
N GLU A 639 10.54 -24.23 -26.32
CA GLU A 639 9.10 -24.01 -26.50
C GLU A 639 8.86 -22.54 -26.85
N LEU A 640 8.24 -22.26 -27.99
CA LEU A 640 8.01 -20.92 -28.52
C LEU A 640 6.49 -20.66 -28.59
N ASN A 641 6.01 -19.71 -27.78
CA ASN A 641 4.58 -19.42 -27.62
C ASN A 641 4.14 -18.06 -28.19
N ASP A 642 5.09 -17.23 -28.61
CA ASP A 642 4.81 -15.92 -29.19
C ASP A 642 4.17 -16.06 -30.59
N PRO A 643 3.35 -15.09 -31.05
CA PRO A 643 2.72 -15.15 -32.37
C PRO A 643 3.72 -15.00 -33.53
N SER A 644 4.94 -14.54 -33.27
CA SER A 644 6.03 -14.47 -34.24
C SER A 644 7.37 -14.47 -33.52
N GLY A 645 8.42 -14.98 -34.17
CA GLY A 645 9.77 -14.94 -33.63
C GLY A 645 10.79 -15.56 -34.57
N GLU A 646 11.98 -15.88 -34.04
CA GLU A 646 13.10 -16.39 -34.82
C GLU A 646 13.60 -17.75 -34.29
N ILE A 647 14.09 -18.59 -35.18
CA ILE A 647 14.70 -19.89 -34.92
C ILE A 647 16.08 -19.92 -35.57
N THR A 648 17.11 -20.12 -34.76
CA THR A 648 18.49 -20.19 -35.24
C THR A 648 19.17 -21.46 -34.80
N SER A 649 20.00 -22.04 -35.67
CA SER A 649 20.94 -23.08 -35.26
C SER A 649 21.91 -22.56 -34.19
N PRO A 650 22.39 -23.42 -33.28
CA PRO A 650 23.36 -23.00 -32.27
C PRO A 650 24.58 -22.33 -32.90
N ASN A 651 25.07 -21.27 -32.28
CA ASN A 651 26.20 -20.43 -32.72
C ASN A 651 26.01 -19.63 -34.03
N HIS A 652 24.84 -19.65 -34.67
CA HIS A 652 24.59 -18.83 -35.86
C HIS A 652 24.93 -17.34 -35.61
N PRO A 653 25.63 -16.63 -36.51
CA PRO A 653 26.02 -16.99 -37.88
C PRO A 653 27.33 -17.80 -38.01
N ASN A 654 27.96 -18.17 -36.89
CA ASN A 654 29.14 -19.02 -36.87
C ASN A 654 28.76 -20.50 -37.00
N GLU A 655 29.78 -21.37 -37.08
CA GLU A 655 29.55 -22.79 -37.28
C GLU A 655 28.86 -23.46 -36.09
N TYR A 656 27.82 -24.28 -36.36
CA TYR A 656 27.14 -25.03 -35.31
C TYR A 656 28.03 -26.12 -34.69
N PRO A 657 27.86 -26.46 -33.40
CA PRO A 657 28.61 -27.53 -32.76
C PRO A 657 28.25 -28.91 -33.32
N LYS A 658 29.24 -29.83 -33.31
CA LYS A 658 29.10 -31.19 -33.84
C LYS A 658 28.41 -32.10 -32.82
N GLY A 659 27.55 -33.01 -33.29
CA GLY A 659 26.83 -33.98 -32.47
C GLY A 659 25.65 -33.40 -31.70
N GLU A 660 25.23 -32.18 -32.04
CA GLU A 660 24.10 -31.51 -31.38
C GLU A 660 22.75 -31.99 -31.91
N ASN A 661 21.78 -32.04 -31.02
CA ASN A 661 20.40 -32.32 -31.36
C ASN A 661 19.51 -31.26 -30.73
N CYS A 662 18.97 -30.40 -31.59
CA CYS A 662 18.16 -29.25 -31.24
C CYS A 662 16.73 -29.41 -31.70
N THR A 663 15.78 -29.04 -30.85
CA THR A 663 14.35 -29.17 -31.13
C THR A 663 13.61 -27.92 -30.71
N TRP A 664 12.69 -27.45 -31.54
CA TRP A 664 11.82 -26.31 -31.27
C TRP A 664 10.37 -26.76 -31.42
N HIS A 665 9.58 -26.58 -30.37
CA HIS A 665 8.13 -26.74 -30.41
C HIS A 665 7.51 -25.36 -30.44
N VAL A 666 6.94 -24.99 -31.58
CA VAL A 666 6.22 -23.73 -31.76
C VAL A 666 4.74 -24.00 -31.57
N LEU A 667 4.13 -23.28 -30.62
CA LEU A 667 2.72 -23.36 -30.28
C LEU A 667 2.12 -21.95 -30.40
N THR A 668 1.10 -21.80 -31.22
CA THR A 668 0.39 -20.52 -31.39
C THR A 668 -1.08 -20.63 -30.98
N THR A 669 -1.80 -19.52 -31.09
CA THR A 669 -3.22 -19.41 -30.74
C THR A 669 -4.05 -20.49 -31.47
N PRO A 670 -4.93 -21.23 -30.77
CA PRO A 670 -5.79 -22.22 -31.39
C PRO A 670 -6.56 -21.68 -32.61
N GLY A 671 -6.57 -22.43 -33.70
CA GLY A 671 -7.17 -22.04 -34.97
C GLY A 671 -6.32 -21.17 -35.89
N HIS A 672 -5.05 -21.00 -35.55
CA HIS A 672 -4.04 -20.45 -36.44
C HIS A 672 -3.07 -21.55 -36.86
N ARG A 673 -2.29 -21.28 -37.89
CA ARG A 673 -1.20 -22.13 -38.38
C ARG A 673 0.11 -21.35 -38.32
N ILE A 674 1.21 -22.05 -38.42
CA ILE A 674 2.55 -21.48 -38.27
C ILE A 674 3.24 -21.56 -39.63
N SER A 675 3.67 -20.41 -40.11
CA SER A 675 4.49 -20.24 -41.30
C SER A 675 5.94 -20.09 -40.88
N LEU A 676 6.84 -20.89 -41.44
CA LEU A 676 8.27 -20.87 -41.16
C LEU A 676 9.02 -20.52 -42.44
N ASP A 677 9.72 -19.38 -42.43
CA ASP A 677 10.47 -18.85 -43.56
C ASP A 677 11.97 -18.80 -43.26
N PHE A 678 12.80 -19.24 -44.20
CA PHE A 678 14.25 -19.34 -44.01
C PHE A 678 14.97 -18.17 -44.68
N GLU A 679 15.67 -17.36 -43.90
CA GLU A 679 16.50 -16.27 -44.44
C GLU A 679 17.88 -16.79 -44.87
N THR A 680 18.49 -17.62 -44.03
CA THR A 680 19.79 -18.26 -44.34
C THR A 680 19.76 -19.75 -44.01
N PHE A 681 20.41 -20.57 -44.84
CA PHE A 681 20.47 -22.01 -44.65
C PHE A 681 21.74 -22.61 -45.25
N GLU A 682 22.58 -23.20 -44.41
CA GLU A 682 23.82 -23.87 -44.80
C GLU A 682 24.15 -25.01 -43.81
N LEU A 683 23.74 -26.22 -44.17
CA LEU A 683 24.07 -27.47 -43.48
C LEU A 683 25.01 -28.35 -44.34
N GLU A 684 25.55 -29.42 -43.76
CA GLU A 684 26.31 -30.41 -44.54
C GLU A 684 25.46 -31.01 -45.68
N GLU A 685 26.03 -31.11 -46.88
CA GLU A 685 25.33 -31.59 -48.07
C GLU A 685 25.45 -33.11 -48.20
N HIS A 686 24.31 -33.79 -48.33
CA HIS A 686 24.25 -35.23 -48.62
C HIS A 686 23.04 -35.56 -49.49
N SER A 687 23.18 -36.53 -50.41
CA SER A 687 22.13 -36.90 -51.38
C SER A 687 20.82 -37.42 -50.75
N LEU A 688 20.88 -37.86 -49.50
CA LEU A 688 19.75 -38.35 -48.70
C LEU A 688 19.56 -37.59 -47.37
N CYS A 689 20.28 -36.48 -47.14
CA CYS A 689 20.27 -35.72 -45.88
C CYS A 689 20.44 -36.59 -44.62
N THR A 690 21.44 -37.47 -44.61
CA THR A 690 21.70 -38.42 -43.50
C THR A 690 22.81 -37.98 -42.56
N TYR A 691 23.56 -36.93 -42.92
CA TYR A 691 24.52 -36.27 -42.04
C TYR A 691 23.75 -35.21 -41.23
N ASP A 692 24.07 -33.94 -41.41
CA ASP A 692 23.34 -32.85 -40.78
C ASP A 692 22.00 -32.59 -41.48
N LYS A 693 20.93 -32.56 -40.70
CA LYS A 693 19.57 -32.44 -41.22
C LYS A 693 18.67 -31.58 -40.35
N LEU A 694 17.74 -30.88 -41.00
CA LEU A 694 16.62 -30.19 -40.38
C LEU A 694 15.31 -30.87 -40.79
N GLU A 695 14.56 -31.35 -39.82
CA GLU A 695 13.26 -32.01 -39.98
C GLU A 695 12.17 -31.09 -39.42
N VAL A 696 11.16 -30.79 -40.23
CA VAL A 696 10.00 -29.97 -39.84
C VAL A 696 8.76 -30.83 -39.84
N PHE A 697 8.05 -30.90 -38.72
CA PHE A 697 6.90 -31.76 -38.49
C PHE A 697 5.63 -30.97 -38.19
N ASP A 698 4.50 -31.43 -38.73
CA ASP A 698 3.17 -30.84 -38.61
C ASP A 698 2.47 -31.32 -37.32
N GLY A 699 2.90 -30.81 -36.17
CA GLY A 699 2.31 -31.14 -34.88
C GLY A 699 3.26 -30.92 -33.70
N ALA A 700 2.95 -31.55 -32.57
CA ALA A 700 3.62 -31.32 -31.29
C ALA A 700 4.95 -32.06 -31.11
N SER A 701 5.29 -33.00 -32.00
CA SER A 701 6.44 -33.89 -31.82
C SER A 701 6.92 -34.54 -33.12
N SER A 702 8.06 -35.23 -33.05
CA SER A 702 8.62 -36.05 -34.13
C SER A 702 7.76 -37.24 -34.56
N SER A 703 6.69 -37.56 -33.84
CA SER A 703 5.69 -38.56 -34.25
C SER A 703 4.63 -38.02 -35.23
N SER A 704 4.64 -36.70 -35.48
CA SER A 704 3.71 -36.02 -36.37
C SER A 704 4.13 -36.15 -37.83
N SER A 705 3.29 -35.70 -38.77
CA SER A 705 3.57 -35.81 -40.21
C SER A 705 4.77 -34.93 -40.61
N LEU A 706 5.74 -35.48 -41.35
CA LEU A 706 6.91 -34.71 -41.81
C LEU A 706 6.52 -33.77 -42.95
N LEU A 707 6.72 -32.46 -42.76
CA LEU A 707 6.50 -31.42 -43.77
C LEU A 707 7.72 -31.24 -44.69
N GLY A 708 8.93 -31.36 -44.13
CA GLY A 708 10.16 -31.16 -44.87
C GLY A 708 11.38 -31.76 -44.20
N LEU A 709 12.32 -32.23 -45.02
CA LEU A 709 13.66 -32.69 -44.63
C LEU A 709 14.68 -31.91 -45.46
N PHE A 710 15.53 -31.12 -44.80
CA PHE A 710 16.42 -30.17 -45.45
C PHE A 710 17.88 -30.38 -45.03
N CYS A 711 18.80 -30.25 -45.99
CA CYS A 711 20.25 -30.26 -45.79
C CYS A 711 20.96 -29.53 -46.96
N GLY A 712 22.28 -29.33 -46.89
CA GLY A 712 23.05 -28.59 -47.89
C GLY A 712 22.90 -27.07 -47.81
N GLY A 713 23.22 -26.36 -48.90
CA GLY A 713 23.25 -24.88 -48.96
C GLY A 713 22.08 -24.21 -49.68
N SER A 714 21.05 -24.96 -50.08
CA SER A 714 19.86 -24.38 -50.73
C SER A 714 18.85 -23.95 -49.68
N VAL A 715 18.43 -22.69 -49.72
CA VAL A 715 17.39 -22.15 -48.84
C VAL A 715 16.07 -22.93 -49.03
N PRO A 716 15.52 -23.54 -47.96
CA PRO A 716 14.25 -24.25 -48.03
C PRO A 716 13.08 -23.34 -48.41
N PRO A 717 12.01 -23.88 -49.03
CA PRO A 717 10.78 -23.14 -49.22
C PRO A 717 10.06 -22.88 -47.88
N THR A 718 9.29 -21.79 -47.83
CA THR A 718 8.41 -21.48 -46.69
C THR A 718 7.50 -22.66 -46.38
N THR A 719 7.52 -23.10 -45.13
CA THR A 719 6.79 -24.29 -44.67
C THR A 719 5.65 -23.87 -43.75
N VAL A 720 4.42 -24.29 -44.06
CA VAL A 720 3.22 -23.91 -43.30
C VAL A 720 2.61 -25.15 -42.64
N SER A 721 2.35 -25.08 -41.34
CA SER A 721 1.68 -26.16 -40.60
C SER A 721 0.18 -26.26 -40.95
N SER A 722 -0.44 -27.40 -40.64
CA SER A 722 -1.89 -27.56 -40.74
C SER A 722 -2.63 -27.19 -39.45
N SER A 723 -1.92 -27.08 -38.32
CA SER A 723 -2.50 -26.77 -37.00
C SER A 723 -1.71 -25.68 -36.27
N ASN A 724 -2.12 -25.32 -35.08
CA ASN A 724 -1.45 -24.32 -34.25
C ASN A 724 -0.13 -24.82 -33.62
N GLN A 725 0.40 -25.94 -34.09
CA GLN A 725 1.60 -26.60 -33.57
C GLN A 725 2.55 -26.99 -34.71
N LEU A 726 3.82 -26.67 -34.54
CA LEU A 726 4.90 -27.02 -35.44
C LEU A 726 6.10 -27.52 -34.61
N PHE A 727 6.71 -28.63 -35.02
CA PHE A 727 7.87 -29.18 -34.33
C PHE A 727 9.06 -29.24 -35.30
N VAL A 728 10.15 -28.57 -34.96
CA VAL A 728 11.37 -28.48 -35.76
C VAL A 728 12.48 -29.23 -35.04
N SER A 729 13.23 -30.08 -35.75
CA SER A 729 14.30 -30.91 -35.21
C SER A 729 15.55 -30.79 -36.07
N PHE A 730 16.61 -30.22 -35.53
CA PHE A 730 17.94 -30.15 -36.13
C PHE A 730 18.85 -31.20 -35.50
N VAL A 731 19.43 -32.06 -36.32
CA VAL A 731 20.35 -33.11 -35.88
C VAL A 731 21.65 -32.95 -36.65
N ALA A 732 22.74 -32.72 -35.91
CA ALA A 732 24.10 -32.66 -36.45
C ALA A 732 24.87 -33.94 -36.10
N ASP A 733 25.70 -34.43 -37.02
CA ASP A 733 26.57 -35.58 -36.78
C ASP A 733 27.89 -35.17 -36.12
N ALA A 734 28.75 -36.14 -35.82
CA ALA A 734 30.01 -35.89 -35.10
C ALA A 734 31.10 -35.20 -35.96
N SER A 735 30.83 -34.86 -37.21
CA SER A 735 31.75 -34.31 -38.19
C SER A 735 31.17 -33.10 -38.94
N VAL A 736 32.02 -32.40 -39.69
CA VAL A 736 31.70 -31.29 -40.63
C VAL A 736 30.57 -30.32 -40.19
N SER A 737 30.96 -29.20 -39.58
CA SER A 737 30.04 -28.09 -39.28
C SER A 737 29.97 -27.05 -40.41
N ARG A 738 28.87 -26.30 -40.47
CA ARG A 738 28.61 -25.16 -41.38
C ARG A 738 27.94 -24.02 -40.60
N ARG A 739 27.65 -22.89 -41.25
CA ARG A 739 27.06 -21.69 -40.61
C ARG A 739 25.62 -21.88 -40.10
N GLY A 740 24.99 -23.01 -40.42
CA GLY A 740 23.67 -23.36 -39.90
C GLY A 740 22.55 -22.59 -40.58
N PHE A 741 21.49 -22.27 -39.84
CA PHE A 741 20.31 -21.63 -40.39
C PHE A 741 19.76 -20.54 -39.48
N HIS A 742 19.08 -19.58 -40.09
CA HIS A 742 18.23 -18.59 -39.44
C HIS A 742 16.89 -18.57 -40.18
N ALA A 743 15.83 -18.77 -39.41
CA ALA A 743 14.46 -18.81 -39.88
C ALA A 743 13.59 -17.92 -39.01
N THR A 744 12.56 -17.34 -39.61
CA THR A 744 11.53 -16.59 -38.89
C THR A 744 10.23 -17.39 -38.93
N TYR A 745 9.50 -17.41 -37.83
CA TYR A 745 8.18 -18.01 -37.78
C TYR A 745 7.12 -16.96 -37.50
N GLN A 746 5.95 -17.13 -38.10
CA GLN A 746 4.80 -16.25 -37.92
C GLN A 746 3.51 -17.05 -37.86
N SER A 747 2.61 -16.62 -36.99
CA SER A 747 1.25 -17.12 -36.91
C SER A 747 0.40 -16.57 -38.05
N GLU A 748 -0.10 -17.45 -38.90
CA GLU A 748 -1.06 -17.16 -39.95
C GLU A 748 -2.45 -17.61 -39.55
N CYS A 749 -3.47 -16.86 -39.95
CA CYS A 749 -4.85 -17.25 -39.76
C CYS A 749 -5.22 -18.48 -40.61
N GLY A 750 -6.05 -19.37 -40.05
CA GLY A 750 -6.52 -20.58 -40.73
C GLY A 750 -5.81 -21.86 -40.28
N GLY A 751 -6.32 -23.01 -40.73
CA GLY A 751 -5.81 -24.33 -40.35
C GLY A 751 -6.93 -25.37 -40.17
N GLN A 752 -6.54 -26.56 -39.73
CA GLN A 752 -7.45 -27.66 -39.40
C GLN A 752 -7.89 -27.58 -37.94
N LEU A 753 -9.21 -27.59 -37.73
CA LEU A 753 -9.83 -27.41 -36.41
C LEU A 753 -10.65 -28.63 -36.01
N PRO A 754 -10.35 -29.32 -34.91
CA PRO A 754 -11.24 -30.31 -34.35
C PRO A 754 -12.41 -29.63 -33.62
N ALA A 755 -13.65 -29.99 -33.99
CA ALA A 755 -14.83 -29.61 -33.22
C ALA A 755 -14.90 -30.46 -31.94
N GLU A 756 -14.48 -29.87 -30.82
CA GLU A 756 -14.52 -30.51 -29.49
C GLU A 756 -15.80 -30.13 -28.72
N ARG A 757 -16.07 -30.79 -27.58
CA ARG A 757 -17.30 -30.54 -26.79
C ARG A 757 -17.23 -29.20 -26.02
N SER A 758 -16.03 -28.69 -25.79
CA SER A 758 -15.69 -27.44 -25.10
C SER A 758 -14.55 -26.72 -25.83
N SER A 759 -14.75 -26.39 -27.11
CA SER A 759 -13.79 -25.54 -27.80
C SER A 759 -13.79 -24.14 -27.20
N GLY A 760 -12.59 -23.63 -26.94
CA GLY A 760 -12.39 -22.22 -26.65
C GLY A 760 -12.80 -21.34 -27.84
N TYR A 761 -12.75 -20.03 -27.62
CA TYR A 761 -12.94 -19.06 -28.69
C TYR A 761 -11.79 -19.11 -29.69
N ILE A 762 -12.13 -19.01 -30.98
CA ILE A 762 -11.21 -18.89 -32.09
C ILE A 762 -11.31 -17.48 -32.62
N TYR A 763 -10.17 -16.84 -32.72
CA TYR A 763 -10.05 -15.43 -33.07
C TYR A 763 -9.74 -15.28 -34.57
N SER A 764 -10.13 -14.15 -35.17
CA SER A 764 -9.86 -13.86 -36.58
C SER A 764 -8.37 -13.76 -36.93
N HIS A 765 -7.53 -13.40 -35.95
CA HIS A 765 -6.08 -13.26 -36.08
C HIS A 765 -5.40 -13.45 -34.70
N ALA A 766 -4.08 -13.67 -34.68
CA ALA A 766 -3.36 -14.08 -33.47
C ALA A 766 -3.21 -12.97 -32.40
N SER A 767 -3.18 -11.70 -32.82
CA SER A 767 -3.06 -10.50 -31.96
C SER A 767 -4.40 -9.81 -31.64
N TYR A 768 -5.48 -10.60 -31.57
CA TYR A 768 -6.87 -10.14 -31.40
C TYR A 768 -7.11 -9.17 -30.23
N SER A 769 -6.28 -9.24 -29.18
CA SER A 769 -6.29 -8.34 -28.02
C SER A 769 -5.92 -6.91 -28.38
N ASP A 770 -4.95 -6.73 -29.28
CA ASP A 770 -4.22 -5.48 -29.45
C ASP A 770 -4.49 -4.82 -30.80
N ASN A 771 -4.92 -5.59 -31.82
CA ASN A 771 -5.11 -5.11 -33.19
C ASN A 771 -6.38 -5.68 -33.86
N ASN A 772 -6.61 -5.24 -35.08
CA ASN A 772 -7.62 -5.75 -36.02
C ASN A 772 -6.96 -6.75 -37.00
N TYR A 773 -7.76 -7.52 -37.75
CA TYR A 773 -7.21 -8.48 -38.70
C TYR A 773 -6.37 -7.75 -39.77
N PRO A 774 -5.28 -8.36 -40.29
CA PRO A 774 -4.48 -7.70 -41.30
C PRO A 774 -5.26 -7.52 -42.61
N SER A 775 -5.04 -6.40 -43.31
CA SER A 775 -5.49 -6.19 -44.68
C SER A 775 -4.88 -7.23 -45.65
N ASN A 776 -5.60 -7.53 -46.74
CA ASN A 776 -5.24 -8.52 -47.77
C ASN A 776 -5.03 -9.96 -47.23
N SER A 777 -5.83 -10.36 -46.25
CA SER A 777 -5.77 -11.69 -45.62
C SER A 777 -6.79 -12.65 -46.22
N ASP A 778 -6.32 -13.84 -46.60
CA ASP A 778 -7.14 -14.97 -47.06
C ASP A 778 -7.04 -16.14 -46.06
N CYS A 779 -7.94 -16.18 -45.06
CA CYS A 779 -7.90 -17.17 -43.98
C CYS A 779 -8.86 -18.33 -44.24
N HIS A 780 -8.37 -19.57 -44.12
CA HIS A 780 -9.15 -20.77 -44.42
C HIS A 780 -9.15 -21.73 -43.21
N TRP A 781 -10.29 -21.94 -42.59
CA TRP A 781 -10.47 -22.86 -41.46
C TRP A 781 -11.26 -24.10 -41.87
N LYS A 782 -10.61 -25.25 -41.86
CA LYS A 782 -11.25 -26.55 -42.12
C LYS A 782 -11.63 -27.21 -40.80
N ILE A 783 -12.91 -27.23 -40.47
CA ILE A 783 -13.42 -27.72 -39.19
C ILE A 783 -13.92 -29.16 -39.34
N THR A 784 -13.50 -30.06 -38.46
CA THR A 784 -13.81 -31.50 -38.50
C THR A 784 -14.36 -32.02 -37.17
N ALA A 785 -15.49 -32.72 -37.20
CA ALA A 785 -16.11 -33.31 -36.02
C ALA A 785 -15.76 -34.80 -35.87
N LYS A 786 -15.38 -35.23 -34.66
CA LYS A 786 -15.14 -36.64 -34.35
C LYS A 786 -16.46 -37.43 -34.29
N ASN A 787 -16.45 -38.68 -34.75
CA ASN A 787 -17.58 -39.64 -34.71
C ASN A 787 -18.76 -39.36 -35.65
N GLY A 788 -18.55 -38.73 -36.82
CA GLY A 788 -19.61 -38.55 -37.82
C GLY A 788 -20.75 -37.62 -37.40
N LYS A 789 -20.53 -36.78 -36.39
CA LYS A 789 -21.48 -35.75 -35.94
C LYS A 789 -21.36 -34.49 -36.81
N GLY A 790 -22.41 -33.66 -36.84
CA GLY A 790 -22.33 -32.33 -37.47
C GLY A 790 -21.41 -31.37 -36.71
N VAL A 791 -20.95 -30.31 -37.35
CA VAL A 791 -20.18 -29.20 -36.78
C VAL A 791 -21.15 -28.06 -36.46
N LYS A 792 -21.04 -27.49 -35.26
CA LYS A 792 -21.83 -26.34 -34.83
C LYS A 792 -20.95 -25.11 -34.70
N LEU A 793 -21.15 -24.11 -35.56
CA LEU A 793 -20.45 -22.83 -35.60
C LEU A 793 -21.31 -21.72 -35.00
N LYS A 794 -20.74 -20.92 -34.09
CA LYS A 794 -21.39 -19.73 -33.53
C LYS A 794 -20.40 -18.58 -33.45
N PHE A 795 -20.74 -17.46 -34.08
CA PHE A 795 -20.03 -16.19 -33.87
C PHE A 795 -20.40 -15.60 -32.51
N HIS A 796 -19.43 -15.02 -31.83
CA HIS A 796 -19.60 -14.41 -30.51
C HIS A 796 -19.24 -12.92 -30.51
N ALA A 797 -18.34 -12.51 -31.41
CA ALA A 797 -18.19 -11.13 -31.87
C ALA A 797 -18.07 -11.16 -33.40
N PHE A 798 -18.69 -10.22 -34.10
CA PHE A 798 -18.68 -10.17 -35.57
C PHE A 798 -18.67 -8.72 -36.02
N HIS A 799 -17.47 -8.20 -36.29
CA HIS A 799 -17.22 -6.88 -36.85
C HIS A 799 -16.30 -7.08 -38.04
N ILE A 800 -16.83 -6.83 -39.23
CA ILE A 800 -16.18 -6.95 -40.53
C ILE A 800 -16.64 -5.74 -41.34
N GLU A 801 -15.82 -5.21 -42.23
CA GLU A 801 -16.20 -4.05 -43.05
C GLU A 801 -17.60 -4.21 -43.67
N SER A 802 -18.42 -3.15 -43.53
CA SER A 802 -19.81 -3.20 -43.97
C SER A 802 -19.96 -2.76 -45.41
N ASP A 803 -20.49 -3.65 -46.25
CA ASP A 803 -20.92 -3.33 -47.61
C ASP A 803 -22.30 -3.95 -47.92
N ALA A 804 -23.09 -3.27 -48.76
CA ALA A 804 -24.43 -3.72 -49.15
C ALA A 804 -24.43 -5.06 -49.92
N ALA A 805 -23.31 -5.42 -50.56
CA ALA A 805 -23.12 -6.67 -51.27
C ALA A 805 -21.98 -7.53 -50.72
N CYS A 806 -21.39 -7.17 -49.57
CA CYS A 806 -20.21 -7.81 -48.98
C CYS A 806 -19.08 -8.03 -50.00
N GLN A 807 -18.67 -6.96 -50.69
CA GLN A 807 -17.64 -6.99 -51.73
C GLN A 807 -16.23 -6.63 -51.24
N TYR A 808 -16.12 -5.94 -50.11
CA TYR A 808 -14.84 -5.65 -49.44
C TYR A 808 -14.49 -6.85 -48.54
N ASP A 809 -14.49 -6.68 -47.22
CA ASP A 809 -14.26 -7.78 -46.30
C ASP A 809 -15.49 -8.66 -46.11
N TYR A 810 -15.29 -9.99 -46.12
CA TYR A 810 -16.38 -10.92 -45.88
C TYR A 810 -15.93 -12.29 -45.38
N VAL A 811 -16.87 -12.97 -44.72
CA VAL A 811 -16.73 -14.36 -44.28
C VAL A 811 -17.72 -15.27 -45.00
N GLU A 812 -17.23 -16.36 -45.57
CA GLU A 812 -18.05 -17.41 -46.19
C GLU A 812 -18.01 -18.70 -45.36
N VAL A 813 -19.17 -19.36 -45.26
CA VAL A 813 -19.30 -20.63 -44.55
C VAL A 813 -19.86 -21.68 -45.50
N TYR A 814 -19.17 -22.82 -45.66
CA TYR A 814 -19.56 -23.92 -46.54
C TYR A 814 -19.85 -25.21 -45.76
N ASP A 815 -20.89 -25.92 -46.18
CA ASP A 815 -21.32 -27.24 -45.69
C ASP A 815 -20.50 -28.39 -46.31
N GLY A 816 -19.24 -28.45 -45.90
CA GLY A 816 -18.28 -29.48 -46.31
C GLY A 816 -16.85 -28.95 -46.38
N PRO A 817 -15.90 -29.79 -46.82
CA PRO A 817 -14.48 -29.48 -46.78
C PRO A 817 -13.98 -28.60 -47.94
N VAL A 818 -14.81 -28.27 -48.92
CA VAL A 818 -14.42 -27.57 -50.16
C VAL A 818 -15.44 -26.50 -50.53
N ALA A 819 -14.96 -25.32 -50.94
CA ALA A 819 -15.78 -24.23 -51.43
C ALA A 819 -16.52 -24.63 -52.72
N LYS A 820 -17.85 -24.73 -52.64
CA LYS A 820 -18.76 -25.03 -53.76
C LYS A 820 -20.06 -24.27 -53.55
N GLU A 821 -20.52 -23.54 -54.57
CA GLU A 821 -21.72 -22.69 -54.50
C GLU A 821 -22.97 -23.44 -53.99
N GLN A 822 -23.16 -24.72 -54.35
CA GLN A 822 -24.32 -25.50 -53.88
C GLN A 822 -24.28 -25.85 -52.39
N LYS A 823 -23.18 -25.56 -51.69
CA LYS A 823 -22.93 -25.88 -50.28
C LYS A 823 -22.62 -24.62 -49.45
N LEU A 824 -22.84 -23.43 -49.98
CA LEU A 824 -22.64 -22.18 -49.25
C LEU A 824 -23.81 -21.95 -48.27
N PHE A 825 -23.52 -21.82 -46.97
CA PHE A 825 -24.49 -21.39 -45.96
C PHE A 825 -24.78 -19.89 -46.09
N GLY A 826 -23.76 -19.08 -46.33
CA GLY A 826 -23.89 -17.65 -46.52
C GLY A 826 -22.55 -16.95 -46.61
N ARG A 827 -22.62 -15.73 -47.16
CA ARG A 827 -21.55 -14.72 -47.11
C ARG A 827 -22.00 -13.62 -46.14
N PHE A 828 -21.14 -13.27 -45.19
CA PHE A 828 -21.45 -12.38 -44.07
C PHE A 828 -20.41 -11.25 -44.00
N CYS A 829 -20.87 -10.02 -43.77
CA CYS A 829 -20.04 -8.83 -43.54
C CYS A 829 -20.80 -7.82 -42.66
N GLY A 830 -20.17 -6.72 -42.24
CA GLY A 830 -20.74 -5.75 -41.31
C GLY A 830 -20.78 -6.23 -39.85
N ASP A 831 -21.58 -5.54 -39.04
CA ASP A 831 -21.69 -5.78 -37.58
C ASP A 831 -22.89 -6.66 -37.18
N THR A 832 -23.63 -7.18 -38.15
CA THR A 832 -24.82 -7.98 -37.87
C THR A 832 -24.40 -9.41 -37.55
N MET A 833 -24.60 -9.83 -36.29
CA MET A 833 -24.22 -11.16 -35.84
C MET A 833 -24.95 -12.26 -36.62
N PRO A 834 -24.23 -13.15 -37.34
CA PRO A 834 -24.85 -14.26 -38.05
C PRO A 834 -25.53 -15.25 -37.09
N GLU A 835 -26.61 -15.87 -37.55
CA GLU A 835 -27.27 -16.94 -36.80
C GLU A 835 -26.35 -18.17 -36.65
N GLU A 836 -26.70 -19.03 -35.70
CA GLU A 836 -25.95 -20.25 -35.41
C GLU A 836 -26.03 -21.25 -36.58
N ILE A 837 -24.88 -21.70 -37.09
CA ILE A 837 -24.79 -22.57 -38.27
C ILE A 837 -24.45 -24.00 -37.86
N VAL A 838 -25.18 -24.98 -38.38
CA VAL A 838 -24.95 -26.40 -38.13
C VAL A 838 -24.76 -27.14 -39.46
N SER A 839 -23.61 -27.78 -39.66
CA SER A 839 -23.33 -28.57 -40.88
C SER A 839 -24.15 -29.85 -40.93
N THR A 840 -24.43 -30.31 -42.16
CA THR A 840 -25.12 -31.59 -42.38
C THR A 840 -24.16 -32.77 -42.27
N GLY A 841 -22.88 -32.56 -42.59
CA GLY A 841 -21.81 -33.55 -42.49
C GLY A 841 -20.82 -33.26 -41.36
N SER A 842 -19.82 -34.12 -41.20
CA SER A 842 -18.78 -33.97 -40.16
C SER A 842 -17.67 -32.97 -40.49
N GLU A 843 -17.82 -32.20 -41.55
CA GLU A 843 -16.83 -31.21 -41.99
C GLU A 843 -17.53 -29.91 -42.38
N MET A 844 -16.90 -28.77 -42.08
CA MET A 844 -17.34 -27.41 -42.43
C MET A 844 -16.10 -26.59 -42.84
N LEU A 845 -16.23 -25.71 -43.82
CA LEU A 845 -15.17 -24.80 -44.24
C LEU A 845 -15.60 -23.36 -44.00
N LEU A 846 -14.79 -22.60 -43.25
CA LEU A 846 -14.97 -21.18 -43.00
C LEU A 846 -13.84 -20.42 -43.69
N MET A 847 -14.17 -19.37 -44.44
CA MET A 847 -13.21 -18.56 -45.20
C MET A 847 -13.39 -17.09 -44.86
N LEU A 848 -12.30 -16.37 -44.58
CA LEU A 848 -12.25 -14.91 -44.46
C LEU A 848 -11.46 -14.36 -45.64
N HIS A 849 -12.00 -13.33 -46.27
CA HIS A 849 -11.33 -12.52 -47.28
C HIS A 849 -11.34 -11.07 -46.82
N THR A 850 -10.18 -10.40 -46.85
CA THR A 850 -10.06 -8.98 -46.54
C THR A 850 -9.36 -8.21 -47.67
N ASP A 851 -9.71 -6.94 -47.84
CA ASP A 851 -9.16 -6.06 -48.87
C ASP A 851 -8.00 -5.18 -48.34
N ASP A 852 -7.60 -4.13 -49.07
CA ASP A 852 -6.48 -3.25 -48.70
C ASP A 852 -6.86 -2.13 -47.72
N SER A 853 -8.07 -2.16 -47.16
CA SER A 853 -8.62 -1.13 -46.28
C SER A 853 -9.46 -1.70 -45.13
N VAL A 854 -9.89 -0.82 -44.22
CA VAL A 854 -10.79 -1.06 -43.07
C VAL A 854 -10.63 -2.41 -42.35
N GLU A 855 -9.65 -2.47 -41.47
CA GLU A 855 -9.38 -3.65 -40.65
C GLU A 855 -10.33 -3.69 -39.44
N GLU A 856 -11.02 -4.80 -39.20
CA GLU A 856 -11.91 -5.02 -38.03
C GLU A 856 -11.57 -6.34 -37.31
N LYS A 857 -12.50 -6.93 -36.55
CA LYS A 857 -12.24 -8.20 -35.84
C LYS A 857 -13.50 -9.00 -35.51
N PHE A 858 -13.39 -10.31 -35.60
CA PHE A 858 -14.46 -11.23 -35.19
C PHE A 858 -13.90 -12.45 -34.46
N LEU A 859 -14.75 -13.10 -33.67
CA LEU A 859 -14.38 -14.33 -32.98
C LEU A 859 -15.57 -15.30 -32.99
N PHE A 860 -15.25 -16.59 -33.11
CA PHE A 860 -16.23 -17.65 -33.27
C PHE A 860 -15.84 -18.87 -32.44
N ARG A 861 -16.79 -19.79 -32.24
CA ARG A 861 -16.55 -21.07 -31.57
C ARG A 861 -17.16 -22.21 -32.36
N VAL A 862 -16.52 -23.38 -32.29
CA VAL A 862 -16.91 -24.57 -33.06
C VAL A 862 -17.09 -25.77 -32.15
N SER A 863 -18.31 -26.26 -31.98
CA SER A 863 -18.60 -27.35 -31.03
C SER A 863 -19.20 -28.57 -31.70
N ASN A 864 -19.07 -29.73 -31.05
CA ASN A 864 -19.94 -30.85 -31.37
C ASN A 864 -21.35 -30.58 -30.83
N PRO A 865 -22.42 -30.75 -31.62
CA PRO A 865 -23.77 -30.65 -31.11
C PRO A 865 -23.98 -31.67 -29.96
N PRO A 866 -24.61 -31.26 -28.84
CA PRO A 866 -24.82 -32.15 -27.71
C PRO A 866 -25.67 -33.35 -28.14
N LYS A 867 -25.32 -34.54 -27.63
CA LYS A 867 -26.18 -35.73 -27.73
C LYS A 867 -27.43 -35.41 -26.90
N ARG A 868 -28.57 -35.09 -27.54
CA ARG A 868 -29.87 -35.17 -26.87
C ARG A 868 -30.14 -36.65 -26.60
N GLY A 869 -29.79 -37.11 -25.41
CA GLY A 869 -30.23 -38.40 -24.85
C GLY A 869 -31.12 -38.13 -23.63
N PRO A 870 -32.17 -38.94 -23.35
CA PRO A 870 -33.24 -38.54 -22.43
C PRO A 870 -32.97 -38.75 -20.93
N ASP A 871 -31.93 -39.47 -20.50
CA ASP A 871 -31.83 -39.92 -19.10
C ASP A 871 -30.39 -39.79 -18.56
N GLY A 872 -30.11 -38.83 -17.66
CA GLY A 872 -28.79 -38.65 -17.05
C GLY A 872 -28.89 -38.25 -15.57
N TYR A 873 -28.14 -38.92 -14.69
CA TYR A 873 -28.03 -38.57 -13.29
C TYR A 873 -27.18 -37.30 -13.13
N HIS A 874 -27.77 -36.25 -12.55
CA HIS A 874 -27.11 -34.98 -12.33
C HIS A 874 -26.85 -34.77 -10.84
N LEU A 875 -25.61 -34.42 -10.49
CA LEU A 875 -25.26 -33.98 -9.14
C LEU A 875 -25.85 -32.58 -8.90
N VAL A 876 -26.86 -32.51 -8.05
CA VAL A 876 -27.35 -31.23 -7.51
C VAL A 876 -26.50 -30.96 -6.26
N HIS A 877 -25.63 -29.95 -6.31
CA HIS A 877 -24.73 -29.52 -5.22
C HIS A 877 -23.44 -30.32 -4.96
N ALA A 878 -22.68 -30.66 -6.00
CA ALA A 878 -21.22 -30.77 -5.80
C ALA A 878 -20.62 -29.38 -6.03
N LEU A 879 -19.60 -28.99 -5.25
CA LEU A 879 -18.88 -27.72 -5.40
C LEU A 879 -18.34 -27.50 -6.84
N TYR A 880 -18.28 -28.58 -7.62
CA TYR A 880 -18.03 -28.59 -9.06
C TYR A 880 -19.19 -29.33 -9.71
N GLY A 881 -19.67 -28.90 -10.87
CA GLY A 881 -20.77 -29.56 -11.59
C GLY A 881 -20.35 -30.52 -12.71
N PRO A 882 -19.59 -31.62 -12.47
CA PRO A 882 -19.46 -32.68 -13.47
C PRO A 882 -20.74 -33.50 -13.60
N ASP A 883 -20.82 -34.24 -14.70
CA ASP A 883 -21.64 -35.45 -14.80
C ASP A 883 -21.26 -36.42 -13.66
N PHE A 884 -22.25 -37.08 -13.04
CA PHE A 884 -22.01 -37.95 -11.87
C PHE A 884 -20.93 -39.03 -12.14
N PHE A 885 -20.86 -39.57 -13.35
CA PHE A 885 -19.86 -40.58 -13.71
C PHE A 885 -18.51 -40.01 -14.15
N GLU A 886 -18.43 -38.71 -14.39
CA GLU A 886 -17.16 -38.01 -14.56
C GLU A 886 -16.45 -37.83 -13.22
N PHE A 887 -17.18 -37.38 -12.20
CA PHE A 887 -16.64 -37.27 -10.84
C PHE A 887 -16.15 -38.63 -10.31
N LEU A 888 -16.92 -39.70 -10.51
CA LEU A 888 -16.49 -41.03 -10.10
C LEU A 888 -15.24 -41.53 -10.85
N ARG A 889 -15.00 -41.07 -12.10
CA ARG A 889 -13.78 -41.40 -12.85
C ARG A 889 -12.55 -40.78 -12.19
N GLU A 890 -12.66 -39.54 -11.71
CA GLU A 890 -11.57 -38.85 -11.00
C GLU A 890 -11.22 -39.55 -9.68
N ILE A 891 -12.23 -39.96 -8.90
CA ILE A 891 -12.01 -40.74 -7.66
C ILE A 891 -11.29 -42.06 -7.97
N ARG A 892 -11.65 -42.74 -9.07
CA ARG A 892 -10.97 -43.98 -9.47
C ARG A 892 -9.49 -43.71 -9.77
N ASP A 893 -9.19 -42.67 -10.53
CA ASP A 893 -7.81 -42.33 -10.91
C ASP A 893 -6.98 -41.98 -9.66
N PHE A 894 -7.56 -41.25 -8.70
CA PHE A 894 -6.95 -41.03 -7.38
C PHE A 894 -6.66 -42.35 -6.63
N LEU A 895 -7.61 -43.29 -6.58
CA LEU A 895 -7.39 -44.58 -5.90
C LEU A 895 -6.35 -45.47 -6.60
N ASP A 896 -6.17 -45.31 -7.92
CA ASP A 896 -5.12 -45.99 -8.69
C ASP A 896 -3.72 -45.47 -8.31
N GLU A 897 -3.59 -44.17 -8.07
CA GLU A 897 -2.35 -43.52 -7.65
C GLU A 897 -2.04 -43.73 -6.15
N HIS A 898 -3.08 -43.85 -5.31
CA HIS A 898 -2.96 -43.87 -3.85
C HIS A 898 -3.46 -45.18 -3.20
N ARG A 899 -2.66 -46.24 -3.32
CA ARG A 899 -3.04 -47.62 -2.89
C ARG A 899 -3.41 -47.84 -1.41
N LYS A 900 -3.09 -46.90 -0.51
CA LYS A 900 -3.43 -47.00 0.93
C LYS A 900 -4.60 -46.11 1.32
N GLU A 901 -5.13 -45.30 0.41
CA GLU A 901 -6.28 -44.45 0.69
C GLU A 901 -7.59 -45.25 0.60
N MET A 902 -8.52 -44.89 1.48
CA MET A 902 -9.85 -45.48 1.57
C MET A 902 -10.88 -44.38 1.29
N VAL A 903 -11.79 -44.63 0.35
CA VAL A 903 -12.88 -43.71 0.02
C VAL A 903 -14.20 -44.28 0.55
N ILE A 904 -14.99 -43.40 1.18
CA ILE A 904 -16.37 -43.70 1.60
C ILE A 904 -17.31 -42.86 0.72
N LEU A 905 -18.11 -43.51 -0.11
CA LEU A 905 -19.18 -42.87 -0.88
C LEU A 905 -20.48 -42.95 -0.10
N ASP A 906 -20.89 -41.82 0.48
CA ASP A 906 -22.17 -41.69 1.18
C ASP A 906 -23.29 -41.36 0.19
N MET A 907 -24.15 -42.35 -0.12
CA MET A 907 -25.30 -42.20 -1.01
C MET A 907 -26.62 -42.12 -0.23
N ASN A 908 -26.58 -41.81 1.07
CA ASN A 908 -27.78 -41.76 1.92
C ASN A 908 -28.76 -40.62 1.55
N HIS A 909 -28.31 -39.66 0.75
CA HIS A 909 -29.07 -38.47 0.36
C HIS A 909 -29.55 -38.47 -1.11
N LEU A 910 -29.67 -39.65 -1.73
CA LEU A 910 -30.32 -39.78 -3.03
C LEU A 910 -31.83 -39.58 -2.92
N PHE A 911 -32.34 -38.47 -3.46
CA PHE A 911 -33.77 -38.15 -3.45
C PHE A 911 -34.50 -38.84 -4.61
N GLN A 912 -35.67 -39.42 -4.34
CA GLN A 912 -36.59 -40.01 -5.34
C GLN A 912 -36.04 -41.18 -6.18
N ILE A 913 -34.94 -41.83 -5.78
CA ILE A 913 -34.43 -43.01 -6.48
C ILE A 913 -35.36 -44.22 -6.28
N GLN A 914 -35.82 -44.84 -7.38
CA GLN A 914 -36.56 -46.10 -7.30
C GLN A 914 -35.58 -47.27 -7.13
N PRO A 915 -36.00 -48.41 -6.55
CA PRO A 915 -35.11 -49.57 -6.37
C PRO A 915 -34.42 -50.03 -7.66
N ARG A 916 -35.14 -49.99 -8.79
CA ARG A 916 -34.59 -50.35 -10.11
C ARG A 916 -33.48 -49.41 -10.57
N ASP A 917 -33.64 -48.12 -10.32
CA ASP A 917 -32.66 -47.09 -10.70
C ASP A 917 -31.41 -47.19 -9.80
N HIS A 918 -31.61 -47.57 -8.54
CA HIS A 918 -30.53 -47.88 -7.60
C HIS A 918 -29.70 -49.10 -8.05
N ASP A 919 -30.36 -50.17 -8.50
CA ASP A 919 -29.67 -51.38 -9.00
C ASP A 919 -28.83 -51.06 -10.24
N GLU A 920 -29.35 -50.24 -11.16
CA GLU A 920 -28.62 -49.80 -12.35
C GLU A 920 -27.42 -48.90 -12.00
N LEU A 921 -27.61 -48.00 -11.03
CA LEU A 921 -26.55 -47.14 -10.50
C LEU A 921 -25.43 -47.97 -9.84
N GLU A 922 -25.78 -48.98 -9.04
CA GLU A 922 -24.83 -49.90 -8.43
C GLU A 922 -23.99 -50.65 -9.49
N GLU A 923 -24.62 -51.16 -10.55
CA GLU A 923 -23.89 -51.81 -11.64
C GLU A 923 -22.90 -50.88 -12.34
N GLN A 924 -23.31 -49.64 -12.61
CA GLN A 924 -22.46 -48.67 -13.30
C GLN A 924 -21.25 -48.26 -12.44
N ILE A 925 -21.45 -48.09 -11.13
CA ILE A 925 -20.35 -47.81 -10.18
C ILE A 925 -19.39 -48.99 -10.11
N VAL A 926 -19.89 -50.23 -10.05
CA VAL A 926 -19.01 -51.41 -9.98
C VAL A 926 -18.23 -51.62 -11.27
N ARG A 927 -18.81 -51.36 -12.45
CA ARG A 927 -18.07 -51.40 -13.71
C ARG A 927 -16.92 -50.38 -13.75
N LEU A 928 -17.09 -49.24 -13.09
CA LEU A 928 -16.11 -48.17 -13.09
C LEU A 928 -14.93 -48.44 -12.15
N PHE A 929 -15.19 -48.91 -10.92
CA PHE A 929 -14.14 -49.16 -9.92
C PHE A 929 -13.61 -50.60 -9.93
N GLY A 930 -14.39 -51.57 -10.42
CA GLY A 930 -14.06 -53.00 -10.37
C GLY A 930 -14.40 -53.66 -9.03
N GLU A 931 -14.90 -54.90 -9.07
CA GLU A 931 -15.40 -55.66 -7.90
C GLU A 931 -14.40 -55.76 -6.74
N ASP A 932 -13.12 -55.93 -7.03
CA ASP A 932 -12.12 -56.25 -6.02
C ASP A 932 -11.88 -55.13 -5.01
N ARG A 933 -12.15 -53.86 -5.39
CA ARG A 933 -11.94 -52.70 -4.52
C ARG A 933 -13.03 -52.50 -3.48
N PHE A 934 -14.23 -53.06 -3.69
CA PHE A 934 -15.38 -52.86 -2.82
C PHE A 934 -15.24 -53.66 -1.52
N CYS A 935 -15.47 -52.99 -0.40
CA CYS A 935 -15.63 -53.60 0.91
C CYS A 935 -17.12 -53.85 1.18
N ARG A 936 -17.55 -55.11 1.20
CA ARG A 936 -18.90 -55.50 1.62
C ARG A 936 -19.07 -55.31 3.13
N GLU A 937 -20.31 -55.28 3.61
CA GLU A 937 -20.62 -55.10 5.03
C GLU A 937 -19.99 -56.23 5.86
N LEU A 938 -19.09 -55.89 6.79
CA LEU A 938 -18.37 -56.82 7.66
C LEU A 938 -18.82 -56.64 9.12
N PRO A 939 -18.67 -57.67 9.98
CA PRO A 939 -18.83 -57.50 11.43
C PRO A 939 -17.95 -56.36 11.95
N HIS A 940 -18.50 -55.53 12.84
CA HIS A 940 -17.89 -54.26 13.24
C HIS A 940 -16.48 -54.39 13.88
N ASP A 941 -16.18 -55.53 14.50
CA ASP A 941 -14.87 -55.85 15.08
C ASP A 941 -13.80 -56.17 14.03
N GLN A 942 -14.19 -56.41 12.79
CA GLN A 942 -13.28 -56.74 11.67
C GLN A 942 -12.94 -55.54 10.78
N VAL A 943 -13.65 -54.42 10.93
CA VAL A 943 -13.46 -53.22 10.11
C VAL A 943 -12.33 -52.37 10.69
N THR A 944 -11.09 -52.79 10.44
CA THR A 944 -9.88 -52.01 10.75
C THR A 944 -9.12 -51.67 9.47
N LEU A 945 -8.45 -50.51 9.42
CA LEU A 945 -7.63 -50.12 8.26
C LEU A 945 -6.59 -51.19 7.90
N ALA A 946 -5.98 -51.82 8.91
CA ALA A 946 -5.03 -52.91 8.71
C ALA A 946 -5.66 -54.12 7.98
N ASN A 947 -6.87 -54.52 8.37
CA ASN A 947 -7.58 -55.62 7.73
C ASN A 947 -8.03 -55.26 6.30
N LEU A 948 -8.51 -54.02 6.09
CA LEU A 948 -8.96 -53.54 4.79
C LEU A 948 -7.81 -53.44 3.78
N TRP A 949 -6.66 -52.89 4.20
CA TRP A 949 -5.45 -52.85 3.39
C TRP A 949 -4.91 -54.24 3.09
N ALA A 950 -4.90 -55.15 4.07
CA ALA A 950 -4.48 -56.54 3.86
C ALA A 950 -5.37 -57.28 2.85
N ALA A 951 -6.65 -56.91 2.76
CA ALA A 951 -7.62 -57.45 1.82
C ALA A 951 -7.68 -56.68 0.48
N GLY A 952 -6.84 -55.65 0.28
CA GLY A 952 -6.80 -54.85 -0.95
C GLY A 952 -8.07 -54.01 -1.20
N LYS A 953 -8.85 -53.73 -0.14
CA LYS A 953 -10.09 -52.95 -0.24
C LYS A 953 -9.76 -51.46 -0.18
N GLN A 954 -10.48 -50.67 -0.97
CA GLN A 954 -10.29 -49.21 -1.08
C GLN A 954 -11.60 -48.41 -1.07
N LEU A 955 -12.76 -49.06 -1.29
CA LEU A 955 -14.03 -48.36 -1.47
C LEU A 955 -15.15 -48.94 -0.60
N ILE A 956 -15.80 -48.09 0.20
CA ILE A 956 -17.03 -48.38 0.94
C ILE A 956 -18.15 -47.49 0.36
N CYS A 957 -19.27 -48.08 -0.02
CA CYS A 957 -20.45 -47.33 -0.49
C CYS A 957 -21.59 -47.55 0.50
N ILE A 958 -22.31 -46.50 0.87
CA ILE A 958 -23.40 -46.55 1.86
C ILE A 958 -24.71 -46.17 1.18
N THR A 959 -25.78 -46.92 1.44
CA THR A 959 -27.13 -46.65 0.89
C THR A 959 -28.19 -46.56 1.98
N ALA A 960 -29.12 -45.60 1.84
CA ALA A 960 -30.28 -45.46 2.73
C ALA A 960 -31.50 -46.27 2.28
N LEU A 961 -31.36 -47.12 1.24
CA LEU A 961 -32.46 -47.94 0.74
C LEU A 961 -32.89 -48.97 1.82
N LYS A 962 -34.13 -48.82 2.32
CA LYS A 962 -34.63 -49.56 3.49
C LYS A 962 -34.67 -51.08 3.29
N ASP A 963 -34.91 -51.54 2.07
CA ASP A 963 -35.07 -52.96 1.72
C ASP A 963 -33.82 -53.56 1.04
N TYR A 964 -32.64 -52.94 1.21
CA TYR A 964 -31.40 -53.42 0.58
C TYR A 964 -30.90 -54.75 1.19
N PRO A 965 -30.43 -55.72 0.37
CA PRO A 965 -30.02 -57.04 0.85
C PRO A 965 -28.85 -57.00 1.86
N GLN A 966 -28.82 -57.94 2.82
CA GLN A 966 -27.73 -58.01 3.82
C GLN A 966 -26.37 -58.44 3.22
N ASP A 967 -26.39 -59.09 2.06
CA ASP A 967 -25.22 -59.55 1.30
C ASP A 967 -24.91 -58.66 0.09
N GLY A 968 -25.57 -57.51 -0.01
CA GLY A 968 -25.36 -56.53 -1.08
C GLY A 968 -23.96 -55.92 -1.06
N ARG A 969 -23.61 -55.19 -2.13
CA ARG A 969 -22.27 -54.59 -2.28
C ARG A 969 -22.12 -53.33 -1.45
N PHE A 970 -23.23 -52.62 -1.21
CA PHE A 970 -23.27 -51.40 -0.40
C PHE A 970 -23.65 -51.70 1.06
N TRP A 971 -23.24 -50.82 1.97
CA TRP A 971 -23.56 -50.91 3.38
C TRP A 971 -24.91 -50.25 3.67
N ARG A 972 -25.70 -50.85 4.56
CA ARG A 972 -27.03 -50.31 4.91
C ARG A 972 -26.91 -49.11 5.85
N GLY A 973 -27.62 -48.03 5.53
CA GLY A 973 -27.63 -46.77 6.28
C GLY A 973 -28.46 -46.82 7.57
N LYS A 974 -27.94 -46.16 8.62
CA LYS A 974 -28.41 -45.97 10.02
C LYS A 974 -28.06 -46.99 11.14
N PRO A 975 -27.84 -48.30 10.93
CA PRO A 975 -27.25 -49.14 11.97
C PRO A 975 -25.72 -48.99 12.06
N THR A 976 -25.06 -48.71 10.94
CA THR A 976 -23.61 -48.93 10.78
C THR A 976 -22.77 -47.64 10.84
N ILE A 977 -23.28 -46.54 10.28
CA ILE A 977 -22.63 -45.22 10.24
C ILE A 977 -23.68 -44.13 10.56
N CYS A 978 -23.45 -43.30 11.58
CA CYS A 978 -24.25 -42.08 11.80
C CYS A 978 -23.51 -40.86 11.23
N ALA A 979 -24.09 -40.26 10.19
CA ALA A 979 -23.61 -39.04 9.51
C ALA A 979 -24.75 -38.02 9.38
N PRO A 980 -25.03 -37.24 10.43
CA PRO A 980 -26.09 -36.23 10.41
C PRO A 980 -25.64 -35.01 9.60
N TYR A 981 -26.57 -34.45 8.81
CA TYR A 981 -26.30 -33.30 7.95
C TYR A 981 -26.69 -31.99 8.68
N PRO A 982 -25.79 -30.98 8.80
CA PRO A 982 -26.02 -29.78 9.62
C PRO A 982 -27.07 -28.81 9.07
N GLU A 983 -27.30 -28.77 7.75
CA GLU A 983 -28.24 -27.86 7.07
C GLU A 983 -28.14 -26.39 7.49
N THR A 984 -26.93 -25.89 7.78
CA THR A 984 -26.71 -24.49 8.17
C THR A 984 -25.46 -23.90 7.52
N ASN A 985 -25.57 -22.63 7.13
CA ASN A 985 -24.48 -21.78 6.65
C ASN A 985 -23.99 -20.79 7.72
N ASN A 986 -24.47 -20.92 8.96
CA ASN A 986 -24.07 -20.10 10.10
C ASN A 986 -23.12 -20.85 11.05
N LEU A 987 -21.99 -20.24 11.38
CA LEU A 987 -20.95 -20.86 12.20
C LEU A 987 -21.38 -21.14 13.65
N GLY A 988 -22.20 -20.25 14.25
CA GLY A 988 -22.72 -20.45 15.60
C GLY A 988 -23.73 -21.59 15.66
N GLU A 989 -24.64 -21.65 14.68
CA GLU A 989 -25.59 -22.75 14.54
C GLU A 989 -24.90 -24.09 14.24
N LEU A 990 -23.79 -24.08 13.51
CA LEU A 990 -22.97 -25.27 13.28
C LEU A 990 -22.38 -25.81 14.60
N VAL A 991 -21.82 -24.94 15.44
CA VAL A 991 -21.30 -25.36 16.76
C VAL A 991 -22.42 -25.87 17.66
N GLU A 992 -23.58 -25.20 17.68
CA GLU A 992 -24.76 -25.66 18.43
C GLU A 992 -25.26 -27.02 17.91
N PHE A 993 -25.30 -27.21 16.58
CA PHE A 993 -25.64 -28.49 15.96
C PHE A 993 -24.66 -29.60 16.42
N LEU A 994 -23.36 -29.31 16.43
CA LEU A 994 -22.34 -30.26 16.87
C LEU A 994 -22.53 -30.64 18.35
N GLU A 995 -22.96 -29.72 19.21
CA GLU A 995 -23.32 -30.00 20.61
C GLU A 995 -24.59 -30.83 20.74
N VAL A 996 -25.65 -30.49 20.01
CA VAL A 996 -26.92 -31.24 20.02
C VAL A 996 -26.73 -32.67 19.52
N MET A 997 -25.91 -32.86 18.48
CA MET A 997 -25.65 -34.18 17.89
C MET A 997 -25.01 -35.16 18.88
N GLN A 998 -24.30 -34.68 19.91
CA GLN A 998 -23.72 -35.51 20.98
C GLN A 998 -24.78 -36.31 21.74
N THR A 999 -26.01 -35.79 21.82
CA THR A 999 -27.12 -36.45 22.51
C THR A 999 -27.95 -37.36 21.60
N LYS A 1000 -28.03 -37.05 20.30
CA LYS A 1000 -28.90 -37.76 19.33
C LYS A 1000 -28.25 -38.97 18.66
N CYS A 1001 -26.94 -38.97 18.42
CA CYS A 1001 -26.21 -40.08 17.77
C CYS A 1001 -25.10 -40.67 18.65
N ARG A 1002 -25.35 -40.82 19.96
CA ARG A 1002 -24.37 -41.42 20.87
C ARG A 1002 -24.06 -42.86 20.42
N PRO A 1003 -22.79 -43.22 20.12
CA PRO A 1003 -22.46 -44.56 19.69
C PRO A 1003 -22.80 -45.55 20.80
N THR A 1004 -23.67 -46.52 20.50
CA THR A 1004 -24.09 -47.55 21.48
C THR A 1004 -23.02 -48.64 21.66
N THR A 1005 -22.04 -48.71 20.75
CA THR A 1005 -20.90 -49.63 20.78
C THR A 1005 -19.63 -48.91 20.29
N LEU A 1006 -18.44 -49.40 20.68
CA LEU A 1006 -17.14 -48.85 20.26
C LEU A 1006 -16.83 -48.99 18.76
N PHE A 1007 -17.66 -49.73 18.02
CA PHE A 1007 -17.38 -50.15 16.65
C PHE A 1007 -18.35 -49.55 15.59
N GLN A 1008 -19.16 -48.57 15.98
CA GLN A 1008 -20.03 -47.83 15.08
C GLN A 1008 -19.29 -46.60 14.54
N PHE A 1009 -19.36 -46.31 13.23
CA PHE A 1009 -18.74 -45.10 12.69
C PHE A 1009 -19.61 -43.88 12.99
N TYR A 1010 -19.01 -42.89 13.67
CA TYR A 1010 -19.63 -41.61 13.96
C TYR A 1010 -18.91 -40.53 13.14
N VAL A 1011 -19.65 -39.85 12.26
CA VAL A 1011 -19.14 -38.81 11.37
C VAL A 1011 -19.53 -37.44 11.91
N THR A 1012 -18.53 -36.68 12.33
CA THR A 1012 -18.67 -35.29 12.75
C THR A 1012 -18.53 -34.39 11.52
N GLN A 1013 -19.62 -33.80 11.05
CA GLN A 1013 -19.60 -32.86 9.92
C GLN A 1013 -19.31 -31.44 10.42
N GLY A 1014 -18.03 -31.04 10.42
CA GLY A 1014 -17.57 -29.70 10.77
C GLY A 1014 -17.51 -28.76 9.56
N ILE A 1015 -18.50 -28.85 8.67
CA ILE A 1015 -18.59 -28.07 7.44
C ILE A 1015 -19.88 -27.25 7.44
N LEU A 1016 -19.82 -26.06 6.86
CA LEU A 1016 -21.02 -25.29 6.58
C LEU A 1016 -21.68 -25.83 5.31
N THR A 1017 -23.00 -25.92 5.32
CA THR A 1017 -23.78 -26.54 4.23
C THR A 1017 -24.87 -25.59 3.75
N ALA A 1018 -25.20 -25.69 2.46
CA ALA A 1018 -26.29 -24.88 1.89
C ALA A 1018 -27.62 -25.30 2.53
N THR A 1019 -28.44 -24.33 2.98
CA THR A 1019 -29.79 -24.66 3.45
C THR A 1019 -30.65 -25.07 2.25
N GLY A 1020 -31.69 -25.91 2.48
CA GLY A 1020 -32.67 -26.28 1.43
C GLY A 1020 -33.24 -25.09 0.65
N ARG A 1021 -33.34 -23.93 1.29
CA ARG A 1021 -33.83 -22.68 0.70
C ARG A 1021 -32.78 -22.03 -0.23
N ASP A 1022 -31.49 -22.17 0.08
CA ASP A 1022 -30.37 -21.73 -0.75
C ASP A 1022 -30.24 -22.58 -2.02
N ILE A 1023 -30.44 -23.90 -1.87
CA ILE A 1023 -30.44 -24.89 -2.97
C ILE A 1023 -31.51 -24.52 -4.01
N VAL A 1024 -32.75 -24.31 -3.55
CA VAL A 1024 -33.90 -24.05 -4.43
C VAL A 1024 -33.81 -22.68 -5.12
N ARG A 1025 -33.19 -21.69 -4.47
CA ARG A 1025 -33.01 -20.35 -5.05
C ARG A 1025 -31.88 -20.28 -6.07
N ASN A 1026 -30.89 -21.18 -5.99
CA ASN A 1026 -29.71 -21.15 -6.84
C ASN A 1026 -29.37 -22.52 -7.46
N PRO A 1027 -30.32 -23.17 -8.16
CA PRO A 1027 -30.21 -24.57 -8.60
C PRO A 1027 -29.11 -24.83 -9.65
N PHE A 1028 -28.56 -23.77 -10.26
CA PHE A 1028 -27.52 -23.84 -11.30
C PHE A 1028 -26.27 -23.02 -10.95
N SER A 1029 -26.08 -22.65 -9.68
CA SER A 1029 -24.95 -21.81 -9.24
C SER A 1029 -23.83 -22.61 -8.56
N SER A 1030 -22.59 -22.13 -8.64
CA SER A 1030 -21.47 -22.64 -7.83
C SER A 1030 -21.57 -22.11 -6.40
N LEU A 1031 -22.35 -22.79 -5.55
CA LEU A 1031 -22.54 -22.38 -4.14
C LEU A 1031 -21.26 -22.43 -3.30
N GLU A 1032 -20.19 -23.07 -3.80
CA GLU A 1032 -18.83 -22.98 -3.28
C GLU A 1032 -18.42 -21.53 -2.96
N LYS A 1033 -18.61 -20.60 -3.91
CA LYS A 1033 -18.22 -19.19 -3.74
C LYS A 1033 -19.06 -18.43 -2.72
N HIS A 1034 -20.22 -18.97 -2.34
CA HIS A 1034 -21.13 -18.38 -1.35
C HIS A 1034 -20.98 -18.98 0.05
N LEU A 1035 -20.41 -20.19 0.17
CA LEU A 1035 -20.41 -20.95 1.42
C LEU A 1035 -19.02 -21.37 1.90
N ALA A 1036 -17.97 -21.23 1.08
CA ALA A 1036 -16.58 -21.50 1.45
C ALA A 1036 -16.08 -20.51 2.52
N THR A 1037 -16.48 -20.76 3.76
CA THR A 1037 -16.10 -20.01 4.95
C THR A 1037 -15.13 -20.87 5.75
N ARG A 1038 -14.04 -20.30 6.29
CA ARG A 1038 -13.02 -21.05 7.05
C ARG A 1038 -13.52 -21.44 8.46
N ALA A 1039 -14.45 -22.39 8.55
CA ALA A 1039 -14.94 -22.95 9.82
C ALA A 1039 -13.87 -23.74 10.59
N THR A 1040 -12.76 -24.08 9.93
CA THR A 1040 -11.64 -24.89 10.45
C THR A 1040 -11.18 -24.46 11.84
N ALA A 1041 -11.03 -23.16 12.12
CA ALA A 1041 -10.57 -22.67 13.43
C ALA A 1041 -11.61 -22.89 14.55
N ALA A 1042 -12.89 -22.70 14.26
CA ALA A 1042 -13.97 -22.92 15.23
C ALA A 1042 -14.14 -24.41 15.53
N ILE A 1043 -14.06 -25.26 14.49
CA ILE A 1043 -14.09 -26.71 14.65
C ILE A 1043 -12.87 -27.21 15.43
N ARG A 1044 -11.69 -26.64 15.19
CA ARG A 1044 -10.46 -26.94 15.95
C ARG A 1044 -10.63 -26.62 17.44
N ASN A 1045 -11.15 -25.44 17.77
CA ASN A 1045 -11.44 -25.05 19.15
C ASN A 1045 -12.48 -25.95 19.82
N TRP A 1046 -13.50 -26.37 19.07
CA TRP A 1046 -14.50 -27.32 19.56
C TRP A 1046 -13.89 -28.72 19.80
N LEU A 1047 -13.10 -29.25 18.85
CA LEU A 1047 -12.44 -30.57 18.97
C LEU A 1047 -11.49 -30.63 20.18
N THR A 1048 -10.75 -29.55 20.45
CA THR A 1048 -9.80 -29.48 21.56
C THR A 1048 -10.45 -29.28 22.92
N SER A 1049 -11.62 -28.64 22.97
CA SER A 1049 -12.40 -28.42 24.20
C SER A 1049 -13.42 -29.53 24.49
N TYR A 1050 -13.64 -30.44 23.55
CA TYR A 1050 -14.63 -31.51 23.70
C TYR A 1050 -14.23 -32.50 24.82
N PRO A 1051 -15.12 -32.74 25.82
CA PRO A 1051 -14.78 -33.56 26.99
C PRO A 1051 -14.67 -35.07 26.71
N HIS A 1052 -15.16 -35.56 25.57
CA HIS A 1052 -15.18 -37.00 25.22
C HIS A 1052 -14.55 -37.31 23.85
N PRO A 1053 -13.30 -36.89 23.58
CA PRO A 1053 -12.66 -37.05 22.26
C PRO A 1053 -12.56 -38.51 21.82
N GLU A 1054 -12.63 -39.47 22.76
CA GLU A 1054 -12.67 -40.91 22.49
C GLU A 1054 -13.90 -41.35 21.68
N LEU A 1055 -14.97 -40.56 21.62
CA LEU A 1055 -16.19 -40.89 20.87
C LEU A 1055 -16.18 -40.39 19.42
N ILE A 1056 -15.18 -39.59 19.03
CA ILE A 1056 -15.04 -39.05 17.67
C ILE A 1056 -14.23 -40.03 16.81
N ASN A 1057 -14.77 -40.40 15.65
CA ASN A 1057 -14.21 -41.45 14.79
C ASN A 1057 -13.83 -40.91 13.40
N ILE A 1058 -14.72 -40.12 12.77
CA ILE A 1058 -14.50 -39.48 11.47
C ILE A 1058 -14.88 -38.00 11.61
N VAL A 1059 -14.05 -37.09 11.11
CA VAL A 1059 -14.35 -35.65 11.07
C VAL A 1059 -14.19 -35.13 9.65
N ILE A 1060 -15.20 -34.43 9.15
CA ILE A 1060 -15.20 -33.80 7.83
C ILE A 1060 -15.05 -32.28 8.03
N VAL A 1061 -14.12 -31.65 7.30
CA VAL A 1061 -13.86 -30.19 7.31
C VAL A 1061 -13.56 -29.69 5.91
N ASP A 1062 -13.80 -28.40 5.64
CA ASP A 1062 -13.64 -27.79 4.31
C ASP A 1062 -12.17 -27.61 3.88
N PHE A 1063 -11.27 -27.38 4.84
CA PHE A 1063 -9.84 -27.25 4.61
C PHE A 1063 -9.04 -27.94 5.71
N VAL A 1064 -8.05 -28.71 5.30
CA VAL A 1064 -7.14 -29.44 6.18
C VAL A 1064 -5.76 -28.80 6.08
N ASP A 1065 -5.27 -28.21 7.17
CA ASP A 1065 -3.88 -27.75 7.29
C ASP A 1065 -3.01 -28.73 8.09
N ALA A 1066 -1.69 -28.51 8.05
CA ALA A 1066 -0.74 -29.40 8.71
C ALA A 1066 -0.91 -29.46 10.24
N GLU A 1067 -1.45 -28.41 10.86
CA GLU A 1067 -1.75 -28.37 12.29
C GLU A 1067 -2.99 -29.20 12.63
N TYR A 1068 -4.05 -29.09 11.82
CA TYR A 1068 -5.28 -29.87 11.98
C TYR A 1068 -5.00 -31.37 11.90
N CYS A 1069 -4.20 -31.81 10.92
CA CYS A 1069 -3.74 -33.20 10.84
C CYS A 1069 -3.00 -33.64 12.11
N ARG A 1070 -2.10 -32.82 12.64
CA ARG A 1070 -1.32 -33.12 13.85
C ARG A 1070 -2.23 -33.27 15.07
N GLU A 1071 -3.20 -32.38 15.24
CA GLU A 1071 -4.13 -32.39 16.38
C GLU A 1071 -5.11 -33.57 16.33
N VAL A 1072 -5.65 -33.92 15.14
CA VAL A 1072 -6.47 -35.12 14.95
C VAL A 1072 -5.67 -36.39 15.26
N VAL A 1073 -4.40 -36.45 14.86
CA VAL A 1073 -3.49 -37.55 15.21
C VAL A 1073 -3.22 -37.59 16.72
N GLU A 1074 -3.01 -36.46 17.38
CA GLU A 1074 -2.84 -36.38 18.84
C GLU A 1074 -4.09 -36.82 19.61
N LEU A 1075 -5.30 -36.45 19.15
CA LEU A 1075 -6.58 -36.90 19.71
C LEU A 1075 -6.72 -38.42 19.60
N ASN A 1076 -6.42 -38.99 18.43
CA ASN A 1076 -6.40 -40.44 18.23
C ASN A 1076 -5.36 -41.14 19.13
N THR A 1077 -4.22 -40.50 19.38
CA THR A 1077 -3.18 -41.02 20.27
C THR A 1077 -3.59 -40.97 21.74
N LYS A 1078 -4.37 -39.95 22.16
CA LYS A 1078 -5.00 -39.89 23.50
C LYS A 1078 -6.05 -40.99 23.67
N LYS A 1079 -6.87 -41.27 22.64
CA LYS A 1079 -7.86 -42.37 22.62
C LYS A 1079 -7.21 -43.75 22.87
N LEU A 1080 -6.02 -43.99 22.29
CA LEU A 1080 -5.20 -45.18 22.55
C LEU A 1080 -4.69 -45.32 23.99
N LYS A 1081 -4.56 -44.22 24.75
CA LYS A 1081 -4.19 -44.25 26.18
C LYS A 1081 -5.38 -44.51 27.11
N CYS A 1082 -6.61 -44.18 26.71
CA CYS A 1082 -7.83 -44.44 27.48
C CYS A 1082 -8.43 -45.85 27.24
N LEU A 1083 -8.07 -46.50 26.14
CA LEU A 1083 -8.49 -47.87 25.78
C LEU A 1083 -7.54 -48.98 26.28
N LYS A 1084 -6.45 -48.61 26.96
CA LYS A 1084 -5.64 -49.50 27.82
C LYS A 1084 -6.06 -49.30 29.27
#